data_AF-A0A7C5S2M3-F1
#
_entry.id   AF-A0A7C5S2M3-F1
#
_cell.length_a   1.000
_cell.length_b   1.000
_cell.length_c   1.000
_cell.angle_alpha   90.00
_cell.angle_beta   90.00
_cell.angle_gamma   90.00
#
_symmetry.space_group_name_H-M   'P 1'
#
loop_
_entity.id
_entity.type
_entity.pdbx_description
1 polymer ?
#
loop_
_entity_poly.entity_id
_entity_poly.type
_entity_poly.pdbx_seq_one_letter_code
_entity_poly.pdbx_strand_id
1 'polypeptide(L)'
;MKRLLFLLSLPLIPMTATAGELCGPALATDDPFYPGIGRFRDISAVISAAYSDAGNPQDNTSKALALWKWMLLHLYHGSSRPIEPMNNVEGVSEEAQGVYDTMKMLASYQFAICYASASAMCGLFEAAGFPARARGISGHTVPECFFDEGWRYLDHDMCGVAFKKDQKSLASVDELTLDPSLIDWDYRAAHNIPQFPWDGGPGSRVMKGAFGKKASDCTIYNDAGTAVHPTNLRLRRGETFTRYFNYDRAPWGNRFHWTGLTDNPKYFPQGPARNLTFVFDPPVDGKNDGRPRPPYVFDGLARYGNGLFEYVPELASGVYREGADAVKNVEDGGSPKIKGGPGGGEVVFRQWTPYAICGAPEGTDPWGKVSDAVVVSGKAVGAGVKVALSNNGGVSWESRTVAGDFAEDFSMMTRGRYSYLVKIELPEGAGLDDLKIRTVTMCAPSMMPHLHDGNNVVRYSADNLGVVLAEPDLSSRERCMASWHALENVDFNDHPIFRCPVKGGTKPSYAAMKLSAPAEIKRVACAFMVRTSNPPRQNCIVAIQVSPDGRQWKDAIRKTLAIDANHWRHWFSADVPFSGGSEAYVRLEIVQNGTPADIARAVAYAYYDAGPAPELEIEHAWKEGSSVRSFRHRVKAGASEERYTVSCGANVTNLSVKFAVPNNAALPAAVDAAAGGTAEAVERSRTVEPAPLDPEKKAATLLHVAKNLYLKNNMFDQARARLEQVIREYPETDAAKEARSLLQTLP
;
A
#
# COMPACT_ATOMS: atom_id res chain seq x y z
N MET A 1 31.42 -14.22 28.43
CA MET A 1 31.57 -15.27 27.40
C MET A 1 30.72 -14.91 26.19
N LYS A 2 31.33 -14.38 25.12
CA LYS A 2 30.66 -14.00 23.88
C LYS A 2 30.68 -15.20 22.94
N ARG A 3 29.56 -15.90 22.76
CA ARG A 3 29.40 -16.88 21.68
C ARG A 3 28.93 -16.14 20.43
N LEU A 4 29.86 -15.90 19.51
CA LEU A 4 29.55 -15.57 18.12
C LEU A 4 28.94 -16.84 17.51
N LEU A 5 27.62 -16.86 17.30
CA LEU A 5 27.02 -17.84 16.40
C LEU A 5 27.19 -17.30 14.98
N PHE A 6 28.13 -17.88 14.23
CA PHE A 6 28.13 -17.77 12.78
C PHE A 6 26.93 -18.57 12.25
N LEU A 7 25.88 -17.87 11.86
CA LEU A 7 24.82 -18.44 11.02
C LEU A 7 25.44 -18.68 9.63
N LEU A 8 25.50 -19.95 9.23
CA LEU A 8 25.82 -20.36 7.87
C LEU A 8 24.73 -19.80 6.95
N SER A 9 25.05 -18.71 6.25
CA SER A 9 24.28 -18.25 5.10
C SER A 9 24.30 -19.36 4.06
N LEU A 10 23.14 -19.93 3.75
CA LEU A 10 22.97 -20.76 2.55
C LEU A 10 23.45 -19.93 1.35
N PRO A 11 24.32 -20.49 0.48
CA PRO A 11 24.76 -19.78 -0.71
C PRO A 11 23.52 -19.49 -1.57
N LEU A 12 23.28 -18.20 -1.84
CA LEU A 12 22.32 -17.76 -2.83
C LEU A 12 22.68 -18.40 -4.16
N ILE A 13 21.77 -19.22 -4.69
CA ILE A 13 21.82 -19.69 -6.07
C ILE A 13 21.73 -18.43 -6.95
N PRO A 14 22.64 -18.23 -7.92
CA PRO A 14 22.58 -17.08 -8.80
C PRO A 14 21.24 -17.11 -9.55
N MET A 15 20.40 -16.11 -9.30
CA MET A 15 19.19 -15.86 -10.07
C MET A 15 19.61 -15.44 -11.48
N THR A 16 19.38 -16.29 -12.47
CA THR A 16 19.42 -15.90 -13.87
C THR A 16 18.25 -14.96 -14.14
N ALA A 17 18.49 -13.83 -14.82
CA ALA A 17 17.43 -12.94 -15.27
C ALA A 17 16.33 -13.75 -15.98
N THR A 18 15.10 -13.68 -15.47
CA THR A 18 13.96 -14.47 -15.96
C THR A 18 13.41 -13.82 -17.23
N ALA A 19 14.01 -14.14 -18.37
CA ALA A 19 13.40 -13.88 -19.67
C ALA A 19 12.00 -14.54 -19.67
N GLY A 20 10.93 -13.74 -19.78
CA GLY A 20 9.56 -14.25 -19.90
C GLY A 20 8.55 -13.84 -18.81
N GLU A 21 8.94 -13.02 -17.83
CA GLU A 21 7.98 -12.43 -16.88
C GLU A 21 7.33 -11.16 -17.43
N LEU A 22 6.02 -11.03 -17.27
CA LEU A 22 5.29 -9.80 -17.48
C LEU A 22 5.16 -9.04 -16.16
N CYS A 23 5.84 -7.90 -16.07
CA CYS A 23 5.87 -7.06 -14.87
C CYS A 23 5.25 -5.68 -15.12
N GLY A 24 4.43 -5.23 -14.16
CA GLY A 24 3.75 -3.94 -14.18
C GLY A 24 2.76 -3.67 -15.34
N PRO A 25 2.06 -4.66 -15.93
CA PRO A 25 1.00 -4.36 -16.89
C PRO A 25 -0.15 -3.63 -16.20
N ALA A 26 -0.66 -2.59 -16.84
CA ALA A 26 -1.78 -1.80 -16.36
C ALA A 26 -2.68 -1.37 -17.51
N LEU A 27 -3.93 -1.07 -17.16
CA LEU A 27 -4.93 -0.57 -18.08
C LEU A 27 -5.51 0.72 -17.55
N ALA A 28 -5.72 1.68 -18.46
CA ALA A 28 -6.53 2.86 -18.24
C ALA A 28 -7.64 2.91 -19.31
N THR A 29 -8.89 3.13 -18.93
CA THR A 29 -9.96 3.53 -19.85
C THR A 29 -10.14 5.05 -19.86
N ASP A 30 -11.01 5.54 -20.72
CA ASP A 30 -11.52 6.90 -20.74
C ASP A 30 -12.70 7.13 -19.78
N ASP A 31 -12.99 6.18 -18.89
CA ASP A 31 -13.94 6.40 -17.82
C ASP A 31 -13.48 7.60 -16.95
N PRO A 32 -14.33 8.62 -16.75
CA PRO A 32 -13.94 9.85 -16.09
C PRO A 32 -13.64 9.70 -14.59
N PHE A 33 -14.08 8.62 -13.96
CA PHE A 33 -13.96 8.42 -12.51
C PHE A 33 -13.14 7.18 -12.16
N TYR A 34 -13.34 6.10 -12.91
CA TYR A 34 -12.69 4.81 -12.70
C TYR A 34 -11.95 4.32 -13.95
N PRO A 35 -10.97 5.11 -14.46
CA PRO A 35 -10.15 4.72 -15.59
C PRO A 35 -9.25 3.53 -15.25
N GLY A 36 -8.95 3.30 -13.96
CA GLY A 36 -8.22 2.15 -13.47
C GLY A 36 -6.73 2.37 -13.24
N ILE A 37 -6.06 1.31 -12.82
CA ILE A 37 -4.70 1.34 -12.27
C ILE A 37 -3.63 1.86 -13.23
N GLY A 38 -3.88 1.88 -14.55
CA GLY A 38 -2.99 2.52 -15.51
C GLY A 38 -2.89 4.04 -15.33
N ARG A 39 -3.91 4.67 -14.73
CA ARG A 39 -3.92 6.09 -14.34
C ARG A 39 -3.57 6.30 -12.86
N PHE A 40 -3.77 5.28 -12.02
CA PHE A 40 -3.62 5.35 -10.55
C PHE A 40 -2.52 4.44 -10.00
N ARG A 41 -1.48 4.21 -10.82
CA ARG A 41 -0.46 3.17 -10.60
C ARG A 41 0.25 3.27 -9.26
N ASP A 42 0.56 4.48 -8.83
CA ASP A 42 1.21 4.75 -7.55
C ASP A 42 0.61 6.02 -6.93
N ILE A 43 1.09 6.35 -5.74
CA ILE A 43 0.57 7.51 -5.01
C ILE A 43 0.80 8.82 -5.76
N SER A 44 1.89 8.94 -6.53
CA SER A 44 2.16 10.13 -7.34
C SER A 44 1.18 10.24 -8.49
N ALA A 45 0.84 9.12 -9.13
CA ALA A 45 -0.18 9.05 -10.17
C ALA A 45 -1.58 9.39 -9.63
N VAL A 46 -1.92 8.92 -8.43
CA VAL A 46 -3.17 9.28 -7.73
C VAL A 46 -3.25 10.78 -7.47
N ILE A 47 -2.19 11.39 -6.92
CA ILE A 47 -2.13 12.83 -6.65
C ILE A 47 -2.27 13.64 -7.96
N SER A 48 -1.53 13.23 -8.99
CA SER A 48 -1.59 13.86 -10.32
C SER A 48 -2.99 13.79 -10.91
N ALA A 49 -3.66 12.64 -10.82
CA ALA A 49 -5.02 12.48 -11.29
C ALA A 49 -5.99 13.37 -10.51
N ALA A 50 -5.94 13.36 -9.17
CA ALA A 50 -6.78 14.19 -8.33
C ALA A 50 -6.65 15.69 -8.64
N TYR A 51 -5.43 16.17 -8.87
CA TYR A 51 -5.19 17.56 -9.28
C TYR A 51 -5.69 17.84 -10.69
N SER A 52 -5.40 16.96 -11.65
CA SER A 52 -5.85 17.14 -13.03
C SER A 52 -7.38 17.16 -13.13
N ASP A 53 -8.07 16.27 -12.42
CA ASP A 53 -9.54 16.20 -12.38
C ASP A 53 -10.17 17.44 -11.73
N ALA A 54 -9.43 18.08 -10.83
CA ALA A 54 -9.83 19.34 -10.20
C ALA A 54 -9.38 20.59 -10.99
N GLY A 55 -8.88 20.45 -12.21
CA GLY A 55 -8.45 21.58 -13.05
C GLY A 55 -7.09 22.16 -12.69
N ASN A 56 -6.18 21.34 -12.14
CA ASN A 56 -4.82 21.70 -11.73
C ASN A 56 -4.78 22.91 -10.76
N PRO A 57 -5.35 22.74 -9.55
CA PRO A 57 -5.41 23.82 -8.56
C PRO A 57 -4.01 24.32 -8.19
N GLN A 58 -3.90 25.63 -7.92
CA GLN A 58 -2.63 26.27 -7.60
C GLN A 58 -2.43 26.49 -6.10
N ASP A 59 -3.49 26.91 -5.40
CA ASP A 59 -3.47 27.16 -3.95
C ASP A 59 -3.61 25.87 -3.13
N ASN A 60 -3.15 25.93 -1.88
CA ASN A 60 -3.11 24.77 -0.98
C ASN A 60 -4.51 24.27 -0.59
N THR A 61 -5.47 25.18 -0.40
CA THR A 61 -6.84 24.82 -0.03
C THR A 61 -7.49 23.99 -1.13
N SER A 62 -7.42 24.47 -2.38
CA SER A 62 -7.98 23.77 -3.54
C SER A 62 -7.26 22.45 -3.82
N LYS A 63 -5.94 22.37 -3.62
CA LYS A 63 -5.18 21.11 -3.71
C LYS A 63 -5.62 20.10 -2.65
N ALA A 64 -5.71 20.50 -1.38
CA ALA A 64 -6.16 19.61 -0.31
C ALA A 64 -7.60 19.13 -0.53
N LEU A 65 -8.50 20.02 -0.98
CA LEU A 65 -9.87 19.67 -1.35
C LEU A 65 -9.94 18.73 -2.55
N ALA A 66 -9.05 18.85 -3.53
CA ALA A 66 -8.98 17.93 -4.66
C ALA A 66 -8.65 16.50 -4.21
N LEU A 67 -7.65 16.34 -3.35
CA LEU A 67 -7.28 15.04 -2.75
C LEU A 67 -8.42 14.47 -1.92
N TRP A 68 -9.05 15.29 -1.07
CA TRP A 68 -10.18 14.88 -0.25
C TRP A 68 -11.37 14.42 -1.12
N LYS A 69 -11.75 15.19 -2.14
CA LYS A 69 -12.81 14.82 -3.11
C LYS A 69 -12.47 13.55 -3.87
N TRP A 70 -11.21 13.34 -4.24
CA TRP A 70 -10.78 12.12 -4.90
C TRP A 70 -10.91 10.90 -3.99
N MET A 71 -10.50 11.02 -2.71
CA MET A 71 -10.64 9.96 -1.72
C MET A 71 -12.11 9.55 -1.51
N LEU A 72 -13.03 10.52 -1.50
CA LEU A 72 -14.47 10.26 -1.40
C LEU A 72 -15.03 9.34 -2.50
N LEU A 73 -14.40 9.32 -3.68
CA LEU A 73 -14.80 8.47 -4.80
C LEU A 73 -14.21 7.05 -4.72
N HIS A 74 -13.11 6.88 -3.98
CA HIS A 74 -12.27 5.68 -4.05
C HIS A 74 -12.14 4.91 -2.73
N LEU A 75 -12.47 5.49 -1.58
CA LEU A 75 -12.44 4.80 -0.28
C LEU A 75 -13.77 4.95 0.45
N TYR A 76 -14.34 3.81 0.84
CA TYR A 76 -15.64 3.77 1.52
C TYR A 76 -15.51 3.60 3.04
N HIS A 77 -16.52 4.06 3.77
CA HIS A 77 -16.65 3.74 5.18
C HIS A 77 -16.94 2.24 5.37
N GLY A 78 -16.11 1.55 6.14
CA GLY A 78 -16.27 0.15 6.54
C GLY A 78 -16.78 0.01 7.98
N SER A 79 -17.45 -1.11 8.29
CA SER A 79 -17.86 -1.46 9.66
C SER A 79 -16.68 -1.88 10.53
N SER A 80 -15.59 -2.29 9.89
CA SER A 80 -14.32 -2.58 10.50
C SER A 80 -13.20 -2.05 9.61
N ARG A 81 -11.99 -2.00 10.17
CA ARG A 81 -10.78 -1.86 9.36
C ARG A 81 -10.41 -3.20 8.73
N PRO A 82 -9.70 -3.16 7.59
CA PRO A 82 -8.85 -4.27 7.20
C PRO A 82 -7.72 -4.50 8.22
N ILE A 83 -7.42 -5.77 8.47
CA ILE A 83 -6.43 -6.22 9.42
C ILE A 83 -5.63 -7.31 8.74
N GLU A 84 -4.31 -7.26 8.81
CA GLU A 84 -3.42 -8.27 8.25
C GLU A 84 -2.72 -9.01 9.41
N PRO A 85 -2.96 -10.32 9.59
CA PRO A 85 -2.33 -11.09 10.65
C PRO A 85 -0.81 -10.99 10.51
N MET A 86 -0.13 -10.45 11.53
CA MET A 86 1.33 -10.58 11.59
C MET A 86 1.65 -12.00 12.01
N ASN A 87 2.18 -12.80 11.08
CA ASN A 87 2.80 -14.12 11.23
C ASN A 87 2.31 -15.00 12.40
N ASN A 88 1.00 -15.07 12.67
CA ASN A 88 0.44 -15.83 13.80
C ASN A 88 0.97 -15.40 15.19
N VAL A 89 1.25 -14.11 15.34
CA VAL A 89 1.61 -13.49 16.61
C VAL A 89 0.34 -13.39 17.47
N GLU A 90 0.24 -14.20 18.53
CA GLU A 90 -0.89 -14.14 19.48
C GLU A 90 -0.84 -12.88 20.36
N GLY A 91 -2.00 -12.42 20.85
CA GLY A 91 -2.06 -11.32 21.83
C GLY A 91 -1.64 -9.94 21.31
N VAL A 92 -1.54 -9.77 19.99
CA VAL A 92 -1.26 -8.46 19.39
C VAL A 92 -2.51 -7.61 19.39
N SER A 93 -2.37 -6.32 19.71
CA SER A 93 -3.48 -5.39 19.55
C SER A 93 -3.94 -5.36 18.10
N GLU A 94 -5.26 -5.35 17.91
CA GLU A 94 -5.89 -5.13 16.61
C GLU A 94 -5.27 -3.90 15.91
N GLU A 95 -4.90 -2.88 16.70
CA GLU A 95 -4.22 -1.67 16.24
C GLU A 95 -2.91 -1.91 15.50
N ALA A 96 -2.05 -2.78 16.02
CA ALA A 96 -0.80 -3.12 15.34
C ALA A 96 -1.03 -4.02 14.12
N GLN A 97 -2.19 -4.67 14.03
CA GLN A 97 -2.56 -5.53 12.89
C GLN A 97 -3.35 -4.80 11.80
N GLY A 98 -3.81 -3.59 12.05
CA GLY A 98 -4.55 -2.80 11.07
C GLY A 98 -3.73 -2.42 9.84
N VAL A 99 -4.43 -2.29 8.71
CA VAL A 99 -3.88 -1.69 7.50
C VAL A 99 -3.98 -0.17 7.61
N TYR A 100 -2.89 0.53 7.29
CA TYR A 100 -2.80 2.00 7.28
C TYR A 100 -2.11 2.56 6.04
N ASP A 101 -1.74 1.67 5.11
CA ASP A 101 -1.13 2.07 3.85
C ASP A 101 -2.23 2.47 2.86
N THR A 102 -2.13 3.69 2.37
CA THR A 102 -3.09 4.30 1.45
C THR A 102 -3.25 3.45 0.19
N MET A 103 -2.16 2.96 -0.39
CA MET A 103 -2.20 2.18 -1.62
C MET A 103 -2.77 0.78 -1.40
N LYS A 104 -2.52 0.14 -0.25
CA LYS A 104 -3.23 -1.11 0.12
C LYS A 104 -4.73 -0.90 0.22
N MET A 105 -5.15 0.15 0.92
CA MET A 105 -6.57 0.47 1.05
C MET A 105 -7.21 0.72 -0.31
N LEU A 106 -6.58 1.53 -1.15
CA LEU A 106 -7.13 1.86 -2.46
C LEU A 106 -7.12 0.68 -3.42
N ALA A 107 -6.07 -0.15 -3.46
CA ALA A 107 -5.94 -1.21 -4.46
C ALA A 107 -6.66 -2.52 -4.07
N SER A 108 -6.66 -2.89 -2.79
CA SER A 108 -7.13 -4.19 -2.34
C SER A 108 -8.47 -4.15 -1.60
N TYR A 109 -8.64 -3.22 -0.67
CA TYR A 109 -9.77 -3.25 0.27
C TYR A 109 -10.94 -2.36 -0.16
N GLN A 110 -10.67 -1.12 -0.56
CA GLN A 110 -11.63 -0.07 -0.89
C GLN A 110 -12.55 0.36 0.26
N PHE A 111 -12.28 -0.06 1.49
CA PHE A 111 -12.99 0.42 2.66
C PHE A 111 -12.09 0.47 3.90
N ALA A 112 -12.46 1.33 4.84
CA ALA A 112 -11.84 1.41 6.16
C ALA A 112 -12.80 2.06 7.16
N ILE A 113 -12.62 1.76 8.45
CA ILE A 113 -13.27 2.52 9.54
C ILE A 113 -12.49 3.80 9.85
N CYS A 114 -13.16 4.79 10.46
CA CYS A 114 -12.70 6.15 10.69
C CYS A 114 -11.20 6.37 10.94
N TYR A 115 -10.57 5.73 11.92
CA TYR A 115 -9.14 6.00 12.19
C TYR A 115 -8.22 5.43 11.11
N ALA A 116 -8.57 4.29 10.50
CA ALA A 116 -7.78 3.69 9.42
C ALA A 116 -7.94 4.51 8.14
N SER A 117 -9.17 4.95 7.87
CA SER A 117 -9.51 5.90 6.83
C SER A 117 -8.73 7.23 7.03
N ALA A 118 -8.78 7.84 8.22
CA ALA A 118 -8.02 9.05 8.53
C ALA A 118 -6.51 8.86 8.33
N SER A 119 -5.96 7.72 8.73
CA SER A 119 -4.55 7.35 8.47
C SER A 119 -4.21 7.29 6.98
N ALA A 120 -5.04 6.66 6.15
CA ALA A 120 -4.82 6.64 4.70
C ALA A 120 -4.95 8.04 4.07
N MET A 121 -5.85 8.88 4.58
CA MET A 121 -5.91 10.28 4.14
C MET A 121 -4.63 11.04 4.52
N CYS A 122 -4.09 10.83 5.72
CA CYS A 122 -2.81 11.40 6.12
C CYS A 122 -1.67 10.92 5.21
N GLY A 123 -1.62 9.63 4.87
CA GLY A 123 -0.62 9.09 3.94
C GLY A 123 -0.69 9.74 2.55
N LEU A 124 -1.89 10.01 2.04
CA LEU A 124 -2.09 10.75 0.79
C LEU A 124 -1.62 12.21 0.89
N PHE A 125 -1.97 12.91 1.98
CA PHE A 125 -1.54 14.29 2.20
C PHE A 125 -0.03 14.42 2.34
N GLU A 126 0.62 13.54 3.11
CA GLU A 126 2.07 13.54 3.28
C GLU A 126 2.79 13.25 1.96
N ALA A 127 2.30 12.29 1.16
CA ALA A 127 2.82 12.03 -0.18
C ALA A 127 2.65 13.22 -1.13
N ALA A 128 1.61 14.05 -0.94
CA ALA A 128 1.40 15.30 -1.67
C ALA A 128 2.21 16.49 -1.13
N GLY A 129 3.02 16.28 -0.09
CA GLY A 129 3.89 17.30 0.50
C GLY A 129 3.26 18.11 1.63
N PHE A 130 2.08 17.74 2.12
CA PHE A 130 1.44 18.38 3.26
C PHE A 130 1.72 17.62 4.55
N PRO A 131 2.22 18.27 5.62
CA PRO A 131 2.22 17.64 6.94
C PRO A 131 0.80 17.26 7.35
N ALA A 132 0.60 16.04 7.83
CA ALA A 132 -0.70 15.54 8.22
C ALA A 132 -0.66 14.88 9.60
N ARG A 133 -1.82 14.80 10.26
CA ARG A 133 -2.03 14.05 11.51
C ARG A 133 -3.46 13.56 11.58
N ALA A 134 -3.72 12.50 12.33
CA ALA A 134 -5.10 12.15 12.68
C ALA A 134 -5.45 12.62 14.10
N ARG A 135 -6.72 12.95 14.31
CA ARG A 135 -7.28 13.42 15.57
C ARG A 135 -8.40 12.49 16.02
N GLY A 136 -8.22 11.84 17.17
CA GLY A 136 -9.28 11.08 17.83
C GLY A 136 -10.19 12.02 18.60
N ILE A 137 -11.41 12.22 18.12
CA ILE A 137 -12.47 13.00 18.78
C ILE A 137 -13.45 12.07 19.50
N SER A 138 -14.59 12.55 20.00
CA SER A 138 -15.57 11.68 20.67
C SER A 138 -16.21 10.70 19.69
N GLY A 139 -15.83 9.42 19.77
CA GLY A 139 -16.43 8.34 18.98
C GLY A 139 -16.03 8.32 17.49
N HIS A 140 -15.08 9.16 17.09
CA HIS A 140 -14.66 9.29 15.69
C HIS A 140 -13.18 9.69 15.58
N THR A 141 -12.55 9.45 14.44
CA THR A 141 -11.16 9.87 14.17
C THR A 141 -11.07 10.51 12.80
N VAL A 142 -10.42 11.66 12.73
CA VAL A 142 -10.47 12.55 11.57
C VAL A 142 -9.08 13.01 11.16
N PRO A 143 -8.78 13.18 9.86
CA PRO A 143 -7.49 13.70 9.43
C PRO A 143 -7.46 15.23 9.53
N GLU A 144 -6.29 15.76 9.86
CA GLU A 144 -5.92 17.16 9.69
C GLU A 144 -4.72 17.29 8.77
N CYS A 145 -4.74 18.32 7.93
CA CYS A 145 -3.68 18.68 7.00
C CYS A 145 -3.16 20.07 7.38
N PHE A 146 -1.84 20.29 7.37
CA PHE A 146 -1.24 21.58 7.70
C PHE A 146 -0.89 22.35 6.42
N PHE A 147 -1.50 23.51 6.25
CA PHE A 147 -1.15 24.47 5.20
C PHE A 147 -1.66 25.87 5.57
N ASP A 148 -1.11 26.89 4.91
CA ASP A 148 -1.44 28.29 5.16
C ASP A 148 -1.42 28.63 6.67
N GLU A 149 -0.31 28.22 7.31
CA GLU A 149 0.00 28.46 8.73
C GLU A 149 -0.96 27.83 9.76
N GLY A 150 -1.76 26.83 9.37
CA GLY A 150 -2.61 26.14 10.34
C GLY A 150 -3.04 24.74 9.95
N TRP A 151 -3.51 24.00 10.95
CA TRP A 151 -4.20 22.73 10.75
C TRP A 151 -5.59 22.94 10.16
N ARG A 152 -6.02 22.02 9.32
CA ARG A 152 -7.28 22.07 8.57
C ARG A 152 -7.93 20.70 8.62
N TYR A 153 -9.22 20.68 8.94
CA TYR A 153 -10.05 19.48 9.04
C TYR A 153 -10.59 19.08 7.66
N LEU A 154 -10.29 17.86 7.19
CA LEU A 154 -10.76 17.33 5.89
C LEU A 154 -11.17 15.86 5.99
N ASP A 155 -12.33 15.59 6.58
CA ASP A 155 -12.78 14.24 6.89
C ASP A 155 -13.51 13.60 5.72
N HIS A 156 -12.94 12.53 5.19
CA HIS A 156 -13.57 11.76 4.11
C HIS A 156 -14.53 10.69 4.66
N ASP A 157 -14.29 10.18 5.88
CA ASP A 157 -15.10 9.13 6.51
C ASP A 157 -16.48 9.63 6.92
N MET A 158 -16.56 10.93 7.24
CA MET A 158 -17.82 11.66 7.45
C MET A 158 -18.16 12.67 6.34
N CYS A 159 -17.42 12.68 5.21
CA CYS A 159 -17.73 13.49 4.01
C CYS A 159 -17.93 14.94 4.40
N GLY A 160 -17.02 15.48 5.21
CA GLY A 160 -17.16 16.82 5.77
C GLY A 160 -15.86 17.58 5.82
N VAL A 161 -15.98 18.85 5.48
CA VAL A 161 -15.03 19.90 5.80
C VAL A 161 -15.77 20.95 6.63
N ALA A 162 -15.05 21.82 7.32
CA ALA A 162 -15.64 22.95 8.02
C ALA A 162 -14.89 24.21 7.65
N PHE A 163 -15.64 25.27 7.34
CA PHE A 163 -15.07 26.58 7.05
C PHE A 163 -15.13 27.45 8.30
N LYS A 164 -14.18 28.36 8.43
CA LYS A 164 -14.24 29.43 9.41
C LYS A 164 -15.33 30.42 9.01
N LYS A 165 -15.61 31.38 9.90
CA LYS A 165 -16.60 32.44 9.67
C LYS A 165 -16.28 33.32 8.44
N ASP A 166 -15.04 33.33 7.98
CA ASP A 166 -14.60 34.02 6.76
C ASP A 166 -15.06 33.35 5.45
N GLN A 167 -15.61 32.13 5.50
CA GLN A 167 -15.98 31.28 4.35
C GLN A 167 -14.84 30.94 3.38
N LYS A 168 -13.59 31.21 3.75
CA LYS A 168 -12.42 31.04 2.87
C LYS A 168 -11.46 30.02 3.43
N SER A 169 -11.24 30.06 4.73
CA SER A 169 -10.29 29.20 5.41
C SER A 169 -11.00 27.97 5.95
N LEU A 170 -10.38 26.80 5.84
CA LEU A 170 -10.85 25.61 6.56
C LEU A 170 -10.52 25.72 8.05
N ALA A 171 -11.44 25.29 8.90
CA ALA A 171 -11.27 25.21 10.34
C ALA A 171 -10.39 24.01 10.73
N SER A 172 -9.66 24.12 11.84
CA SER A 172 -9.01 22.99 12.50
C SER A 172 -9.97 22.24 13.43
N VAL A 173 -9.59 21.05 13.90
CA VAL A 173 -10.30 20.37 14.99
C VAL A 173 -10.31 21.22 16.25
N ASP A 174 -9.23 21.95 16.55
CA ASP A 174 -9.18 22.80 17.74
C ASP A 174 -10.21 23.94 17.65
N GLU A 175 -10.33 24.58 16.48
CA GLU A 175 -11.35 25.60 16.22
C GLU A 175 -12.76 25.02 16.28
N LEU A 176 -12.97 23.79 15.77
CA LEU A 176 -14.25 23.09 15.83
C LEU A 176 -14.65 22.68 17.25
N THR A 177 -13.68 22.34 18.10
CA THR A 177 -13.95 22.04 19.52
C THR A 177 -14.29 23.28 20.33
N LEU A 178 -13.76 24.44 19.93
CA LEU A 178 -14.07 25.73 20.56
C LEU A 178 -15.42 26.29 20.09
N ASP A 179 -15.72 26.13 18.80
CA ASP A 179 -16.95 26.58 18.18
C ASP A 179 -17.56 25.47 17.30
N PRO A 180 -18.27 24.49 17.89
CA PRO A 180 -18.97 23.46 17.12
C PRO A 180 -20.04 24.02 16.19
N SER A 181 -20.42 25.31 16.29
CA SER A 181 -21.37 25.91 15.36
C SER A 181 -20.82 26.09 13.94
N LEU A 182 -19.49 25.96 13.76
CA LEU A 182 -18.85 26.01 12.45
C LEU A 182 -19.31 24.88 11.49
N ILE A 183 -19.98 23.84 12.00
CA ILE A 183 -20.60 22.79 11.18
C ILE A 183 -22.12 22.91 11.04
N ASP A 184 -22.75 23.90 11.68
CA ASP A 184 -24.21 24.13 11.66
C ASP A 184 -24.73 24.73 10.36
N TRP A 185 -23.84 25.23 9.51
CA TRP A 185 -24.18 26.37 8.64
C TRP A 185 -24.59 25.98 7.21
N ASP A 186 -25.45 26.81 6.58
CA ASP A 186 -26.01 26.67 5.21
C ASP A 186 -24.98 26.80 4.06
N TYR A 187 -23.69 26.67 4.37
CA TYR A 187 -22.54 26.87 3.49
C TYR A 187 -22.38 25.80 2.41
N ARG A 188 -23.13 24.71 2.57
CA ARG A 188 -23.33 23.65 1.58
C ARG A 188 -23.66 24.21 0.19
N ALA A 189 -24.50 25.25 0.13
CA ALA A 189 -24.91 25.89 -1.13
C ALA A 189 -23.81 26.77 -1.76
N ALA A 190 -22.99 27.44 -0.93
CA ALA A 190 -21.99 28.40 -1.41
C ALA A 190 -20.77 27.74 -2.04
N HIS A 191 -20.40 26.53 -1.60
CA HIS A 191 -19.18 25.86 -2.06
C HIS A 191 -19.43 24.60 -2.89
N ASN A 192 -20.68 24.13 -3.01
CA ASN A 192 -21.03 22.86 -3.65
C ASN A 192 -20.18 21.69 -3.10
N ILE A 193 -20.08 21.62 -1.77
CA ILE A 193 -19.30 20.60 -1.06
C ILE A 193 -20.26 19.77 -0.18
N PRO A 194 -20.22 18.43 -0.24
CA PRO A 194 -20.91 17.57 0.72
C PRO A 194 -20.38 17.86 2.12
N GLN A 195 -21.28 17.99 3.07
CA GLN A 195 -20.89 18.22 4.45
C GLN A 195 -21.74 17.36 5.37
N PHE A 196 -21.19 16.22 5.81
CA PHE A 196 -21.82 15.31 6.78
C PHE A 196 -23.18 14.72 6.31
N PRO A 197 -23.26 14.06 5.14
CA PRO A 197 -24.49 13.42 4.66
C PRO A 197 -25.03 12.36 5.63
N TRP A 198 -24.16 11.76 6.45
CA TRP A 198 -24.49 10.68 7.39
C TRP A 198 -25.06 11.15 8.73
N ASP A 199 -25.18 12.46 8.94
CA ASP A 199 -25.50 13.04 10.25
C ASP A 199 -26.95 13.57 10.37
N GLY A 200 -27.86 12.99 9.59
CA GLY A 200 -29.31 13.11 9.82
C GLY A 200 -29.97 14.45 9.44
N GLY A 201 -29.42 15.20 8.50
CA GLY A 201 -30.00 16.44 7.98
C GLY A 201 -29.19 17.70 8.31
N PRO A 202 -29.69 18.91 7.96
CA PRO A 202 -28.99 20.16 8.25
C PRO A 202 -28.81 20.33 9.76
N GLY A 203 -27.54 20.48 10.20
CA GLY A 203 -27.18 20.63 11.61
C GLY A 203 -26.54 19.42 12.30
N SER A 204 -25.94 18.49 11.54
CA SER A 204 -24.89 17.52 11.94
C SER A 204 -24.75 17.23 13.46
N ARG A 205 -25.73 16.55 14.06
CA ARG A 205 -25.84 16.38 15.52
C ARG A 205 -24.73 15.48 16.09
N VAL A 206 -24.40 14.39 15.41
CA VAL A 206 -23.36 13.42 15.79
C VAL A 206 -22.00 14.08 15.76
N MET A 207 -21.67 14.79 14.68
CA MET A 207 -20.38 15.48 14.55
C MET A 207 -20.25 16.64 15.53
N LYS A 208 -21.33 17.39 15.81
CA LYS A 208 -21.32 18.40 16.89
C LYS A 208 -21.04 17.78 18.25
N GLY A 209 -21.69 16.66 18.54
CA GLY A 209 -21.40 15.88 19.76
C GLY A 209 -19.95 15.38 19.78
N ALA A 210 -19.42 14.98 18.62
CA ALA A 210 -18.04 14.49 18.48
C ALA A 210 -17.01 15.59 18.79
N PHE A 211 -17.28 16.83 18.37
CA PHE A 211 -16.45 18.02 18.65
C PHE A 211 -16.69 18.64 20.02
N GLY A 212 -17.68 18.19 20.80
CA GLY A 212 -17.95 18.69 22.15
C GLY A 212 -16.85 18.40 23.20
N LYS A 213 -15.77 17.70 22.83
CA LYS A 213 -14.57 17.50 23.67
C LYS A 213 -13.70 18.74 23.69
N LYS A 214 -12.96 18.97 24.77
CA LYS A 214 -11.87 19.96 24.74
C LYS A 214 -10.77 19.46 23.79
N ALA A 215 -10.13 20.37 23.05
CA ALA A 215 -9.01 20.04 22.17
C ALA A 215 -7.91 19.22 22.86
N SER A 216 -7.62 19.50 24.14
CA SER A 216 -6.67 18.78 24.99
C SER A 216 -7.01 17.30 25.20
N ASP A 217 -8.30 16.95 25.08
CA ASP A 217 -8.82 15.61 25.32
C ASP A 217 -8.91 14.79 24.02
N CYS A 218 -8.56 15.41 22.89
CA CYS A 218 -8.50 14.74 21.61
C CYS A 218 -7.18 13.98 21.47
N THR A 219 -7.24 12.76 20.95
CA THR A 219 -6.04 11.99 20.65
C THR A 219 -5.35 12.59 19.42
N ILE A 220 -4.02 12.68 19.42
CA ILE A 220 -3.18 13.18 18.34
C ILE A 220 -2.31 12.00 17.87
N TYR A 221 -2.62 11.52 16.67
CA TYR A 221 -1.86 10.53 15.94
C TYR A 221 -0.97 11.28 14.95
N ASN A 222 0.25 11.63 15.37
CA ASN A 222 1.27 12.05 14.42
C ASN A 222 1.75 10.83 13.63
N ASP A 223 2.18 11.01 12.38
CA ASP A 223 2.71 9.91 11.56
C ASP A 223 1.66 8.79 11.37
N ALA A 224 0.44 9.18 11.00
CA ALA A 224 -0.72 8.30 11.16
C ALA A 224 -0.79 7.13 10.16
N GLY A 225 -0.20 7.25 8.97
CA GLY A 225 -0.28 6.26 7.89
C GLY A 225 0.85 6.38 6.86
N THR A 226 0.82 5.55 5.81
CA THR A 226 1.85 5.48 4.76
C THR A 226 1.23 5.38 3.36
N ALA A 227 2.05 5.40 2.30
CA ALA A 227 1.59 5.20 0.92
C ALA A 227 2.67 4.56 0.02
N VAL A 228 3.22 3.42 0.44
CA VAL A 228 4.38 2.78 -0.23
C VAL A 228 4.06 1.42 -0.87
N HIS A 229 2.85 0.89 -0.69
CA HIS A 229 2.52 -0.43 -1.24
C HIS A 229 2.51 -0.42 -2.78
N PRO A 230 3.21 -1.37 -3.44
CA PRO A 230 3.23 -1.48 -4.88
C PRO A 230 1.88 -1.92 -5.45
N THR A 231 1.55 -1.45 -6.65
CA THR A 231 0.43 -1.99 -7.44
C THR A 231 0.87 -2.83 -8.63
N ASN A 232 2.18 -2.99 -8.83
CA ASN A 232 2.76 -3.73 -9.94
C ASN A 232 2.35 -5.20 -9.88
N LEU A 233 1.82 -5.69 -11.01
CA LEU A 233 1.53 -7.10 -11.21
C LEU A 233 2.76 -7.84 -11.71
N ARG A 234 2.83 -9.14 -11.41
CA ARG A 234 3.79 -10.07 -12.00
C ARG A 234 3.00 -11.27 -12.53
N LEU A 235 3.19 -11.60 -13.79
CA LEU A 235 2.63 -12.80 -14.43
C LEU A 235 3.74 -13.55 -15.17
N ARG A 236 3.68 -14.87 -15.10
CA ARG A 236 4.59 -15.79 -15.81
C ARG A 236 3.88 -16.42 -17.01
N ARG A 237 4.63 -17.03 -17.92
CA ARG A 237 4.04 -17.87 -18.98
C ARG A 237 3.20 -18.99 -18.38
N GLY A 238 2.01 -19.20 -18.93
CA GLY A 238 1.00 -20.11 -18.36
C GLY A 238 0.21 -19.51 -17.20
N GLU A 239 0.41 -18.24 -16.87
CA GLU A 239 -0.32 -17.55 -15.81
C GLU A 239 -1.41 -16.63 -16.37
N THR A 240 -2.54 -16.64 -15.68
CA THR A 240 -3.61 -15.68 -15.91
C THR A 240 -3.98 -14.97 -14.63
N PHE A 241 -4.44 -13.73 -14.76
CA PHE A 241 -5.02 -12.97 -13.67
C PHE A 241 -6.34 -12.33 -14.10
N THR A 242 -7.44 -12.76 -13.48
CA THR A 242 -8.78 -12.21 -13.72
C THR A 242 -9.23 -11.38 -12.53
N ARG A 243 -9.59 -10.12 -12.79
CA ARG A 243 -10.20 -9.22 -11.82
C ARG A 243 -11.70 -9.16 -12.08
N TYR A 244 -12.49 -9.45 -11.07
CA TYR A 244 -13.94 -9.36 -11.07
C TYR A 244 -14.36 -8.07 -10.35
N PHE A 245 -15.16 -7.24 -11.03
CA PHE A 245 -15.57 -5.93 -10.53
C PHE A 245 -16.56 -5.99 -9.35
N ASN A 246 -17.09 -7.17 -9.06
CA ASN A 246 -17.96 -7.38 -7.92
C ASN A 246 -17.78 -8.82 -7.40
N TYR A 247 -17.74 -8.99 -6.08
CA TYR A 247 -17.57 -10.29 -5.43
C TYR A 247 -18.64 -11.29 -5.87
N ASP A 248 -19.90 -10.86 -6.01
CA ASP A 248 -21.02 -11.73 -6.43
C ASP A 248 -21.03 -12.08 -7.92
N ARG A 249 -20.21 -11.40 -8.75
CA ARG A 249 -20.08 -11.63 -10.19
C ARG A 249 -18.95 -12.59 -10.54
N ALA A 250 -18.12 -12.95 -9.56
CA ALA A 250 -17.14 -14.00 -9.76
C ALA A 250 -17.83 -15.37 -9.94
N PRO A 251 -17.20 -16.36 -10.60
CA PRO A 251 -17.82 -17.68 -10.84
C PRO A 251 -18.29 -18.41 -9.57
N TRP A 252 -17.79 -18.00 -8.40
CA TRP A 252 -18.10 -18.55 -7.09
C TRP A 252 -19.07 -17.70 -6.26
N GLY A 253 -19.63 -16.62 -6.83
CA GLY A 253 -20.54 -15.71 -6.13
C GLY A 253 -19.91 -15.09 -4.87
N ASN A 254 -20.71 -14.90 -3.83
CA ASN A 254 -20.29 -14.20 -2.60
C ASN A 254 -19.31 -14.97 -1.67
N ARG A 255 -18.73 -16.07 -2.15
CA ARG A 255 -18.00 -17.03 -1.33
C ARG A 255 -16.70 -16.49 -0.72
N PHE A 256 -15.97 -15.62 -1.41
CA PHE A 256 -14.62 -15.20 -1.01
C PHE A 256 -14.58 -13.77 -0.51
N HIS A 257 -14.03 -13.59 0.70
CA HIS A 257 -13.86 -12.27 1.31
C HIS A 257 -12.72 -12.25 2.31
N TRP A 258 -12.27 -11.03 2.65
CA TRP A 258 -11.20 -10.86 3.62
C TRP A 258 -11.59 -11.37 5.01
N THR A 259 -10.68 -12.09 5.65
CA THR A 259 -10.87 -12.69 6.97
C THR A 259 -10.37 -11.72 8.03
N GLY A 260 -11.32 -11.06 8.70
CA GLY A 260 -11.10 -9.94 9.61
C GLY A 260 -12.27 -8.93 9.57
N LEU A 261 -13.23 -9.17 8.67
CA LEU A 261 -14.50 -8.49 8.61
C LEU A 261 -15.46 -9.18 9.57
N THR A 262 -15.93 -8.46 10.60
CA THR A 262 -16.81 -9.05 11.64
C THR A 262 -18.10 -9.61 11.03
N ASP A 263 -18.88 -10.41 11.76
CA ASP A 263 -20.20 -10.82 11.30
C ASP A 263 -21.26 -9.78 11.70
N ASN A 264 -21.96 -9.20 10.72
CA ASN A 264 -23.11 -8.32 10.97
C ASN A 264 -24.19 -8.72 9.97
N PRO A 265 -25.28 -9.34 10.46
CA PRO A 265 -26.33 -9.90 9.60
C PRO A 265 -27.08 -8.85 8.78
N LYS A 266 -26.90 -7.54 9.05
CA LYS A 266 -27.53 -6.45 8.29
C LYS A 266 -26.76 -6.01 7.04
N TYR A 267 -25.44 -6.24 6.97
CA TYR A 267 -24.55 -5.69 5.93
C TYR A 267 -23.65 -6.75 5.27
N PHE A 268 -24.06 -8.02 5.31
CA PHE A 268 -23.22 -9.16 4.92
C PHE A 268 -22.96 -9.25 3.39
N PRO A 269 -21.76 -9.69 2.96
CA PRO A 269 -20.51 -9.82 3.74
C PRO A 269 -19.89 -8.44 4.00
N GLN A 270 -19.45 -8.17 5.24
CA GLN A 270 -19.05 -6.86 5.79
C GLN A 270 -17.89 -6.16 5.06
N GLY A 271 -18.10 -5.71 3.84
CA GLY A 271 -17.28 -4.69 3.21
C GLY A 271 -17.69 -3.29 3.72
N PRO A 272 -17.94 -2.33 2.82
CA PRO A 272 -18.48 -1.02 3.17
C PRO A 272 -19.77 -1.12 3.99
N ALA A 273 -19.85 -0.42 5.13
CA ALA A 273 -20.99 -0.48 6.06
C ALA A 273 -22.11 0.51 5.77
N ARG A 274 -21.87 1.44 4.83
CA ARG A 274 -22.85 2.46 4.45
C ARG A 274 -23.22 2.27 2.98
N ASN A 275 -24.52 2.19 2.72
CA ASN A 275 -25.13 2.37 1.39
C ASN A 275 -25.06 3.84 0.92
N LEU A 276 -24.66 4.72 1.82
CA LEU A 276 -24.54 6.15 1.60
C LEU A 276 -23.06 6.48 1.40
N THR A 277 -22.67 6.97 0.22
CA THR A 277 -21.32 7.51 -0.06
C THR A 277 -21.50 8.79 -0.85
N PHE A 278 -20.49 9.66 -0.93
CA PHE A 278 -20.55 10.84 -1.80
C PHE A 278 -20.91 10.50 -3.26
N VAL A 279 -20.60 9.27 -3.70
CA VAL A 279 -20.93 8.82 -5.05
C VAL A 279 -22.38 8.32 -5.18
N PHE A 280 -23.01 7.88 -4.08
CA PHE A 280 -24.43 7.46 -4.07
C PHE A 280 -25.38 8.60 -3.70
N ASP A 281 -24.92 9.53 -2.87
CA ASP A 281 -25.72 10.61 -2.29
C ASP A 281 -25.27 11.96 -2.82
N PRO A 282 -26.06 12.54 -3.74
CA PRO A 282 -25.74 13.82 -4.33
C PRO A 282 -25.68 14.94 -3.29
N PRO A 283 -25.00 16.06 -3.59
CA PRO A 283 -25.02 17.25 -2.76
C PRO A 283 -26.45 17.80 -2.53
N VAL A 284 -26.50 18.82 -1.67
CA VAL A 284 -27.64 19.22 -0.82
C VAL A 284 -28.89 19.70 -1.58
N ASP A 285 -28.79 19.98 -2.88
CA ASP A 285 -29.95 20.29 -3.73
C ASP A 285 -30.66 19.04 -4.29
N GLY A 286 -30.19 17.84 -3.91
CA GLY A 286 -30.74 16.56 -4.35
C GLY A 286 -30.38 16.22 -5.80
N LYS A 287 -29.51 17.00 -6.45
CA LYS A 287 -29.07 16.75 -7.83
C LYS A 287 -27.67 16.15 -7.82
N ASN A 288 -27.54 15.02 -8.50
CA ASN A 288 -26.24 14.47 -8.83
C ASN A 288 -25.41 15.52 -9.57
N ASP A 289 -24.21 15.84 -9.08
CA ASP A 289 -23.29 16.81 -9.70
C ASP A 289 -22.64 16.28 -11.00
N GLY A 290 -23.28 15.28 -11.61
CA GLY A 290 -22.84 14.58 -12.81
C GLY A 290 -22.00 13.34 -12.54
N ARG A 291 -21.64 13.04 -11.29
CA ARG A 291 -20.83 11.85 -10.97
C ARG A 291 -21.68 10.58 -10.96
N PRO A 292 -21.32 9.53 -11.71
CA PRO A 292 -22.11 8.32 -11.80
C PRO A 292 -22.10 7.62 -10.46
N ARG A 293 -23.25 7.04 -10.08
CA ARG A 293 -23.26 6.03 -9.02
C ARG A 293 -22.29 4.91 -9.41
N PRO A 294 -21.51 4.35 -8.49
CA PRO A 294 -20.61 3.25 -8.76
C PRO A 294 -21.33 2.15 -9.55
N PRO A 295 -20.90 1.83 -10.78
CA PRO A 295 -21.68 1.02 -11.74
C PRO A 295 -21.82 -0.47 -11.35
N TYR A 296 -21.22 -0.88 -10.24
CA TYR A 296 -21.26 -2.24 -9.71
C TYR A 296 -22.29 -2.42 -8.59
N VAL A 297 -23.00 -1.35 -8.21
CA VAL A 297 -23.85 -1.30 -7.03
C VAL A 297 -25.32 -1.23 -7.47
N PHE A 298 -25.87 -2.39 -7.84
CA PHE A 298 -27.28 -2.50 -8.25
C PHE A 298 -28.25 -2.34 -7.06
N ASP A 299 -27.78 -2.60 -5.84
CA ASP A 299 -28.57 -2.59 -4.61
C ASP A 299 -28.33 -1.34 -3.73
N GLY A 300 -27.50 -0.39 -4.19
CA GLY A 300 -27.13 0.80 -3.42
C GLY A 300 -26.05 0.58 -2.35
N LEU A 301 -25.43 -0.60 -2.25
CA LEU A 301 -24.35 -0.89 -1.30
C LEU A 301 -22.96 -0.89 -1.94
N ALA A 302 -22.01 -0.16 -1.37
CA ALA A 302 -20.62 -0.25 -1.78
C ALA A 302 -20.05 -1.66 -1.52
N ARG A 303 -19.22 -2.18 -2.45
CA ARG A 303 -18.67 -3.55 -2.43
C ARG A 303 -17.21 -3.58 -2.84
N TYR A 304 -16.54 -4.69 -2.50
CA TYR A 304 -15.23 -5.05 -3.03
C TYR A 304 -15.39 -6.01 -4.24
N GLY A 305 -14.31 -6.19 -4.98
CA GLY A 305 -14.16 -7.16 -6.06
C GLY A 305 -13.19 -8.27 -5.67
N ASN A 306 -13.01 -9.26 -6.55
CA ASN A 306 -12.03 -10.33 -6.34
C ASN A 306 -11.04 -10.41 -7.50
N GLY A 307 -9.85 -10.92 -7.20
CA GLY A 307 -8.86 -11.33 -8.17
C GLY A 307 -8.66 -12.84 -8.15
N LEU A 308 -8.27 -13.40 -9.30
CA LEU A 308 -7.92 -14.80 -9.44
C LEU A 308 -6.67 -14.94 -10.29
N PHE A 309 -5.59 -15.41 -9.66
CA PHE A 309 -4.41 -15.92 -10.34
C PHE A 309 -4.56 -17.43 -10.57
N GLU A 310 -4.30 -17.85 -11.80
CA GLU A 310 -4.16 -19.27 -12.15
C GLU A 310 -2.86 -19.45 -12.91
N TYR A 311 -1.92 -20.18 -12.32
CA TYR A 311 -0.65 -20.55 -12.93
C TYR A 311 -0.65 -22.02 -13.28
N VAL A 312 -0.58 -22.32 -14.58
CA VAL A 312 -0.51 -23.67 -15.15
C VAL A 312 0.71 -23.72 -16.07
N PRO A 313 1.92 -23.91 -15.51
CA PRO A 313 3.14 -23.94 -16.30
C PRO A 313 3.15 -25.16 -17.21
N GLU A 314 3.73 -24.99 -18.40
CA GLU A 314 4.02 -26.13 -19.25
C GLU A 314 5.32 -26.84 -18.83
N LEU A 315 5.19 -28.11 -18.43
CA LEU A 315 6.24 -28.87 -17.75
C LEU A 315 7.14 -29.70 -18.68
N ALA A 316 6.68 -30.12 -19.87
CA ALA A 316 7.42 -31.06 -20.72
C ALA A 316 8.55 -30.42 -21.54
N SER A 317 8.57 -29.09 -21.68
CA SER A 317 9.48 -28.39 -22.61
C SER A 317 10.56 -27.54 -21.92
N GLY A 318 10.64 -27.58 -20.58
CA GLY A 318 11.56 -26.74 -19.80
C GLY A 318 11.12 -25.26 -19.69
N VAL A 319 10.08 -24.84 -20.40
CA VAL A 319 9.53 -23.45 -20.38
C VAL A 319 9.18 -23.00 -18.96
N TYR A 320 8.70 -23.90 -18.09
CA TYR A 320 8.39 -23.57 -16.69
C TYR A 320 9.57 -22.96 -15.92
N ARG A 321 10.82 -23.19 -16.35
CA ARG A 321 12.03 -22.67 -15.71
C ARG A 321 12.11 -21.15 -15.80
N GLU A 322 11.52 -20.53 -16.82
CA GLU A 322 11.42 -19.07 -16.96
C GLU A 322 10.58 -18.43 -15.84
N GLY A 323 9.59 -19.16 -15.32
CA GLY A 323 8.72 -18.71 -14.22
C GLY A 323 9.15 -19.19 -12.84
N ALA A 324 10.27 -19.92 -12.74
CA ALA A 324 10.79 -20.48 -11.49
C ALA A 324 11.84 -19.55 -10.86
N ASP A 325 11.75 -19.36 -9.55
CA ASP A 325 12.74 -18.62 -8.75
C ASP A 325 14.01 -19.44 -8.52
N ALA A 326 13.87 -20.78 -8.46
CA ALA A 326 14.99 -21.70 -8.33
C ALA A 326 14.64 -23.06 -8.95
N VAL A 327 15.62 -23.68 -9.62
CA VAL A 327 15.52 -25.06 -10.12
C VAL A 327 16.82 -25.77 -9.84
N LYS A 328 16.76 -26.93 -9.20
CA LYS A 328 17.94 -27.71 -8.81
C LYS A 328 17.71 -29.18 -9.13
N ASN A 329 18.60 -29.76 -9.95
CA ASN A 329 18.63 -31.19 -10.26
C ASN A 329 17.27 -31.75 -10.73
N VAL A 330 16.57 -31.01 -11.59
CA VAL A 330 15.30 -31.43 -12.21
C VAL A 330 15.56 -31.77 -13.67
N GLU A 331 15.11 -32.95 -14.10
CA GLU A 331 15.16 -33.43 -15.48
C GLU A 331 13.78 -33.33 -16.13
N ASP A 332 13.75 -32.97 -17.41
CA ASP A 332 12.52 -32.90 -18.22
C ASP A 332 12.29 -34.26 -18.93
N GLY A 333 11.03 -34.64 -19.15
CA GLY A 333 10.67 -35.95 -19.70
C GLY A 333 9.22 -36.03 -20.22
N GLY A 334 8.74 -37.26 -20.45
CA GLY A 334 7.36 -37.51 -20.89
C GLY A 334 6.38 -37.68 -19.73
N SER A 335 6.62 -38.70 -18.89
CA SER A 335 5.90 -38.96 -17.63
C SER A 335 6.87 -39.62 -16.63
N PRO A 336 7.18 -38.99 -15.48
CA PRO A 336 6.80 -37.62 -15.12
C PRO A 336 7.32 -36.59 -16.14
N LYS A 337 6.56 -35.52 -16.43
CA LYS A 337 7.02 -34.42 -17.30
C LYS A 337 8.23 -33.69 -16.73
N ILE A 338 8.28 -33.52 -15.42
CA ILE A 338 9.49 -33.13 -14.68
C ILE A 338 9.77 -34.16 -13.58
N LYS A 339 11.03 -34.53 -13.36
CA LYS A 339 11.41 -35.51 -12.33
C LYS A 339 12.71 -35.12 -11.63
N GLY A 340 12.92 -35.64 -10.41
CA GLY A 340 14.19 -35.51 -9.72
C GLY A 340 15.29 -36.28 -10.43
N GLY A 341 16.42 -35.64 -10.70
CA GLY A 341 17.65 -36.29 -11.16
C GLY A 341 18.29 -37.14 -10.05
N PRO A 342 19.52 -37.67 -10.27
CA PRO A 342 20.25 -38.45 -9.28
C PRO A 342 20.39 -37.70 -7.95
N GLY A 343 19.89 -38.28 -6.85
CA GLY A 343 19.87 -37.63 -5.53
C GLY A 343 18.69 -36.66 -5.28
N GLY A 344 17.73 -36.57 -6.21
CA GLY A 344 16.51 -35.76 -6.10
C GLY A 344 16.68 -34.30 -6.52
N GLY A 345 15.57 -33.67 -6.89
CA GLY A 345 15.50 -32.29 -7.36
C GLY A 345 14.48 -31.44 -6.64
N GLU A 346 14.51 -30.14 -6.90
CA GLU A 346 13.50 -29.20 -6.41
C GLU A 346 13.27 -28.05 -7.41
N VAL A 347 12.05 -27.54 -7.42
CA VAL A 347 11.67 -26.30 -8.12
C VAL A 347 10.90 -25.39 -7.17
N VAL A 348 11.21 -24.09 -7.21
CA VAL A 348 10.56 -23.06 -6.38
C VAL A 348 9.91 -22.02 -7.29
N PHE A 349 8.64 -21.73 -7.02
CA PHE A 349 7.85 -20.70 -7.69
C PHE A 349 7.44 -19.62 -6.68
N ARG A 350 7.69 -18.35 -6.99
CA ARG A 350 7.16 -17.22 -6.20
C ARG A 350 5.86 -16.71 -6.77
N GLN A 351 4.89 -16.46 -5.89
CA GLN A 351 3.78 -15.57 -6.19
C GLN A 351 4.06 -14.18 -5.60
N TRP A 352 3.77 -13.16 -6.38
CA TRP A 352 3.60 -11.78 -5.92
C TRP A 352 2.22 -11.29 -6.37
N THR A 353 1.55 -10.49 -5.55
CA THR A 353 0.30 -9.82 -5.88
C THR A 353 0.20 -8.50 -5.10
N PRO A 354 -0.30 -7.41 -5.72
CA PRO A 354 -0.60 -6.15 -5.01
C PRO A 354 -1.94 -6.19 -4.25
N TYR A 355 -2.59 -7.35 -4.24
CA TYR A 355 -3.91 -7.56 -3.65
C TYR A 355 -3.80 -8.58 -2.52
N ALA A 356 -4.45 -8.30 -1.39
CA ALA A 356 -4.49 -9.20 -0.25
C ALA A 356 -5.11 -10.53 -0.65
N ILE A 357 -4.42 -11.63 -0.36
CA ILE A 357 -4.93 -12.99 -0.55
C ILE A 357 -6.10 -13.24 0.41
N CYS A 358 -7.24 -13.65 -0.12
CA CYS A 358 -8.47 -13.88 0.64
C CYS A 358 -9.08 -15.25 0.32
N GLY A 359 -9.58 -15.94 1.35
CA GLY A 359 -10.21 -17.26 1.24
C GLY A 359 -11.73 -17.22 1.38
N ALA A 360 -12.33 -18.38 1.28
CA ALA A 360 -13.68 -18.65 1.73
C ALA A 360 -13.65 -18.89 3.25
N PRO A 361 -14.23 -18.01 4.08
CA PRO A 361 -14.25 -18.23 5.51
C PRO A 361 -15.14 -19.40 5.90
N GLU A 362 -14.71 -20.15 6.90
CA GLU A 362 -15.47 -21.22 7.51
C GLU A 362 -16.23 -20.67 8.73
N GLY A 363 -17.53 -20.44 8.56
CA GLY A 363 -18.40 -19.91 9.61
C GLY A 363 -18.44 -18.39 9.64
N THR A 364 -18.80 -17.85 10.82
CA THR A 364 -19.05 -16.41 11.03
C THR A 364 -17.93 -15.71 11.80
N ASP A 365 -16.92 -16.44 12.27
CA ASP A 365 -15.78 -15.82 12.93
C ASP A 365 -14.94 -15.07 11.88
N PRO A 366 -14.84 -13.72 11.93
CA PRO A 366 -13.91 -12.95 11.10
C PRO A 366 -12.49 -13.54 11.07
N TRP A 367 -12.06 -14.13 12.18
CA TRP A 367 -10.72 -14.64 12.39
C TRP A 367 -10.59 -16.15 12.19
N GLY A 368 -11.72 -16.79 11.83
CA GLY A 368 -11.88 -18.22 11.70
C GLY A 368 -11.04 -18.82 10.60
N LYS A 369 -11.25 -20.12 10.38
CA LYS A 369 -10.57 -20.85 9.32
C LYS A 369 -10.99 -20.31 7.95
N VAL A 370 -10.09 -20.46 6.99
CA VAL A 370 -10.25 -19.95 5.64
C VAL A 370 -9.75 -21.02 4.68
N SER A 371 -10.47 -21.23 3.59
CA SER A 371 -10.18 -22.26 2.58
C SER A 371 -10.18 -21.67 1.16
N ASP A 372 -9.68 -22.43 0.18
CA ASP A 372 -9.71 -22.13 -1.26
C ASP A 372 -9.04 -20.82 -1.71
N ALA A 373 -8.31 -20.14 -0.82
CA ALA A 373 -7.51 -18.95 -1.14
C ALA A 373 -6.30 -19.32 -1.98
N VAL A 374 -5.49 -20.28 -1.52
CA VAL A 374 -4.29 -20.78 -2.23
C VAL A 374 -4.34 -22.30 -2.27
N VAL A 375 -4.57 -22.84 -3.47
CA VAL A 375 -4.65 -24.28 -3.71
C VAL A 375 -3.58 -24.67 -4.72
N VAL A 376 -2.71 -25.62 -4.34
CA VAL A 376 -1.71 -26.24 -5.21
C VAL A 376 -2.20 -27.62 -5.59
N SER A 377 -2.43 -27.85 -6.88
CA SER A 377 -2.99 -29.09 -7.39
C SER A 377 -2.16 -29.61 -8.56
N GLY A 378 -2.30 -30.88 -8.90
CA GLY A 378 -1.52 -31.48 -9.97
C GLY A 378 -1.59 -32.99 -9.95
N LYS A 379 -0.67 -33.61 -10.69
CA LYS A 379 -0.55 -35.06 -10.80
C LYS A 379 0.87 -35.50 -10.50
N ALA A 380 1.07 -36.15 -9.36
CA ALA A 380 2.35 -36.68 -8.92
C ALA A 380 2.56 -38.12 -9.41
N VAL A 381 3.76 -38.38 -9.93
CA VAL A 381 4.17 -39.66 -10.50
C VAL A 381 5.38 -40.18 -9.73
N GLY A 382 5.31 -41.40 -9.22
CA GLY A 382 6.29 -41.95 -8.28
C GLY A 382 5.97 -41.62 -6.81
N ALA A 383 6.78 -42.14 -5.90
CA ALA A 383 6.55 -41.99 -4.45
C ALA A 383 7.37 -40.83 -3.86
N GLY A 384 6.84 -40.19 -2.83
CA GLY A 384 7.58 -39.24 -1.98
C GLY A 384 7.70 -37.81 -2.52
N VAL A 385 6.97 -37.46 -3.59
CA VAL A 385 6.86 -36.07 -4.06
C VAL A 385 6.25 -35.22 -2.95
N LYS A 386 6.80 -34.03 -2.73
CA LYS A 386 6.27 -33.09 -1.74
C LYS A 386 5.97 -31.73 -2.35
N VAL A 387 4.90 -31.12 -1.85
CA VAL A 387 4.56 -29.72 -2.07
C VAL A 387 4.76 -28.99 -0.75
N ALA A 388 5.52 -27.91 -0.76
CA ALA A 388 5.78 -27.10 0.41
C ALA A 388 5.49 -25.62 0.15
N LEU A 389 4.93 -24.92 1.14
CA LEU A 389 4.68 -23.48 1.04
C LEU A 389 5.45 -22.70 2.12
N SER A 390 5.97 -21.54 1.74
CA SER A 390 6.56 -20.55 2.64
C SER A 390 5.92 -19.18 2.45
N ASN A 391 5.53 -18.53 3.54
CA ASN A 391 4.99 -17.15 3.54
C ASN A 391 5.98 -16.12 4.13
N ASN A 392 7.22 -16.53 4.42
CA ASN A 392 8.25 -15.71 5.05
C ASN A 392 9.57 -15.78 4.28
N GLY A 393 9.49 -15.74 2.94
CA GLY A 393 10.67 -15.66 2.07
C GLY A 393 11.56 -16.91 2.09
N GLY A 394 11.02 -18.07 2.46
CA GLY A 394 11.76 -19.34 2.46
C GLY A 394 12.47 -19.65 3.78
N VAL A 395 12.28 -18.85 4.84
CA VAL A 395 12.85 -19.11 6.18
C VAL A 395 12.26 -20.38 6.79
N SER A 396 10.96 -20.60 6.63
CA SER A 396 10.29 -21.84 7.06
C SER A 396 9.29 -22.34 6.02
N TRP A 397 9.06 -23.65 6.01
CA TRP A 397 8.22 -24.36 5.03
C TRP A 397 7.24 -25.30 5.72
N GLU A 398 5.98 -25.29 5.28
CA GLU A 398 5.01 -26.35 5.59
C GLU A 398 4.94 -27.30 4.40
N SER A 399 5.34 -28.56 4.57
CA SER A 399 5.43 -29.56 3.51
C SER A 399 4.35 -30.64 3.63
N ARG A 400 3.82 -31.08 2.49
CA ARG A 400 2.83 -32.15 2.36
C ARG A 400 3.29 -33.16 1.32
N THR A 401 3.17 -34.45 1.61
CA THR A 401 3.52 -35.52 0.66
C THR A 401 2.30 -35.80 -0.22
N VAL A 402 2.50 -35.84 -1.53
CA VAL A 402 1.43 -35.99 -2.53
C VAL A 402 1.68 -37.20 -3.42
N ALA A 403 0.61 -37.76 -3.99
CA ALA A 403 0.65 -38.90 -4.91
C ALA A 403 -0.58 -38.88 -5.83
N GLY A 404 -0.44 -39.35 -7.08
CA GLY A 404 -1.54 -39.33 -8.04
C GLY A 404 -2.08 -37.92 -8.25
N ASP A 405 -3.39 -37.80 -8.49
CA ASP A 405 -4.06 -36.50 -8.52
C ASP A 405 -4.14 -35.94 -7.10
N PHE A 406 -3.71 -34.69 -6.89
CA PHE A 406 -3.71 -34.04 -5.59
C PHE A 406 -4.22 -32.59 -5.67
N ALA A 407 -4.71 -32.09 -4.54
CA ALA A 407 -5.06 -30.69 -4.33
C ALA A 407 -4.84 -30.32 -2.85
N GLU A 408 -3.84 -29.49 -2.59
CA GLU A 408 -3.43 -29.07 -1.25
C GLU A 408 -3.77 -27.60 -1.00
N ASP A 409 -4.56 -27.36 0.05
CA ASP A 409 -5.00 -26.03 0.47
C ASP A 409 -4.06 -25.42 1.53
N PHE A 410 -3.45 -24.28 1.21
CA PHE A 410 -2.55 -23.50 2.07
C PHE A 410 -3.13 -22.14 2.49
N SER A 411 -4.45 -21.98 2.44
CA SER A 411 -5.14 -20.71 2.65
C SER A 411 -4.89 -20.09 4.03
N MET A 412 -4.79 -20.92 5.07
CA MET A 412 -4.48 -20.45 6.42
C MET A 412 -3.10 -19.80 6.54
N MET A 413 -2.12 -20.26 5.76
CA MET A 413 -0.77 -19.67 5.75
C MET A 413 -0.70 -18.36 4.99
N THR A 414 -1.61 -18.15 4.03
CA THR A 414 -1.49 -17.11 3.00
C THR A 414 -2.50 -15.98 3.15
N ARG A 415 -3.52 -16.12 4.00
CA ARG A 415 -4.50 -15.04 4.27
C ARG A 415 -3.82 -13.73 4.66
N GLY A 416 -4.14 -12.67 3.94
CA GLY A 416 -3.71 -11.29 4.22
C GLY A 416 -2.29 -11.02 3.76
N ARG A 417 -1.73 -11.94 2.98
CA ARG A 417 -0.40 -11.83 2.40
C ARG A 417 -0.46 -11.41 0.95
N TYR A 418 0.70 -10.98 0.47
CA TYR A 418 0.94 -10.45 -0.86
C TYR A 418 1.98 -11.27 -1.62
N SER A 419 2.64 -12.20 -0.94
CA SER A 419 3.69 -13.04 -1.50
C SER A 419 3.76 -14.37 -0.77
N TYR A 420 4.12 -15.43 -1.50
CA TYR A 420 4.49 -16.73 -0.95
C TYR A 420 5.39 -17.47 -1.96
N LEU A 421 6.08 -18.50 -1.48
CA LEU A 421 6.85 -19.44 -2.28
C LEU A 421 6.19 -20.81 -2.24
N VAL A 422 6.07 -21.48 -3.38
CA VAL A 422 5.73 -22.90 -3.49
C VAL A 422 6.98 -23.65 -3.94
N LYS A 423 7.38 -24.65 -3.17
CA LYS A 423 8.48 -25.55 -3.49
C LYS A 423 7.93 -26.94 -3.77
N ILE A 424 8.35 -27.51 -4.89
CA ILE A 424 8.08 -28.91 -5.23
C ILE A 424 9.38 -29.69 -5.04
N GLU A 425 9.38 -30.66 -4.13
CA GLU A 425 10.51 -31.55 -3.87
C GLU A 425 10.27 -32.88 -4.59
N LEU A 426 11.22 -33.26 -5.44
CA LEU A 426 11.12 -34.39 -6.36
C LEU A 426 12.18 -35.44 -6.00
N PRO A 427 11.81 -36.58 -5.41
CA PRO A 427 12.74 -37.70 -5.25
C PRO A 427 13.30 -38.17 -6.60
N GLU A 428 14.43 -38.87 -6.57
CA GLU A 428 15.04 -39.43 -7.78
C GLU A 428 14.04 -40.29 -8.57
N GLY A 429 13.83 -39.94 -9.84
CA GLY A 429 12.89 -40.61 -10.74
C GLY A 429 11.40 -40.30 -10.49
N ALA A 430 11.03 -39.68 -9.37
CA ALA A 430 9.68 -39.22 -9.09
C ALA A 430 9.49 -37.75 -9.51
N GLY A 431 8.25 -37.34 -9.76
CA GLY A 431 7.99 -36.14 -10.54
C GLY A 431 6.54 -35.67 -10.59
N LEU A 432 6.30 -34.67 -11.43
CA LEU A 432 4.96 -34.17 -11.76
C LEU A 432 4.69 -34.30 -13.25
N ASP A 433 3.45 -34.69 -13.58
CA ASP A 433 2.88 -34.55 -14.92
C ASP A 433 2.16 -33.21 -15.08
N ASP A 434 1.51 -32.73 -14.03
CA ASP A 434 0.71 -31.50 -14.07
C ASP A 434 0.90 -30.70 -12.78
N LEU A 435 0.81 -29.38 -12.90
CA LEU A 435 0.84 -28.44 -11.78
C LEU A 435 -0.12 -27.29 -12.07
N LYS A 436 -0.93 -26.93 -11.07
CA LYS A 436 -1.75 -25.73 -11.05
C LYS A 436 -1.65 -25.07 -9.68
N ILE A 437 -1.30 -23.79 -9.67
CA ILE A 437 -1.35 -22.94 -8.47
C ILE A 437 -2.49 -21.94 -8.68
N ARG A 438 -3.50 -21.99 -7.82
CA ARG A 438 -4.63 -21.07 -7.83
C ARG A 438 -4.55 -20.14 -6.63
N THR A 439 -4.68 -18.84 -6.84
CA THR A 439 -4.69 -17.82 -5.77
C THR A 439 -5.83 -16.83 -5.93
N VAL A 440 -6.63 -16.67 -4.89
CA VAL A 440 -7.73 -15.70 -4.80
C VAL A 440 -7.31 -14.49 -3.99
N THR A 441 -7.65 -13.31 -4.50
CA THR A 441 -7.35 -12.04 -3.83
C THR A 441 -8.58 -11.14 -3.74
N MET A 442 -8.51 -10.13 -2.90
CA MET A 442 -9.50 -9.07 -2.83
C MET A 442 -8.99 -7.82 -3.56
N CYS A 443 -9.81 -7.27 -4.43
CA CYS A 443 -9.47 -6.11 -5.26
C CYS A 443 -10.47 -4.98 -5.04
N ALA A 444 -10.03 -3.75 -5.30
CA ALA A 444 -10.88 -2.57 -5.29
C ALA A 444 -11.42 -2.23 -6.68
N PRO A 445 -12.73 -2.40 -6.94
CA PRO A 445 -13.39 -1.97 -8.17
C PRO A 445 -13.11 -0.53 -8.61
N SER A 446 -12.92 0.45 -7.71
CA SER A 446 -12.60 1.83 -8.13
C SER A 446 -11.24 1.97 -8.82
N MET A 447 -10.34 1.02 -8.61
CA MET A 447 -9.01 1.00 -9.22
C MET A 447 -8.93 0.12 -10.48
N MET A 448 -10.06 -0.43 -10.92
CA MET A 448 -10.15 -1.24 -12.15
C MET A 448 -10.56 -0.37 -13.35
N PRO A 449 -10.25 -0.77 -14.59
CA PRO A 449 -10.57 0.00 -15.79
C PRO A 449 -12.03 -0.21 -16.21
N HIS A 450 -12.94 0.73 -15.91
CA HIS A 450 -14.36 0.57 -16.23
C HIS A 450 -14.63 0.83 -17.71
N LEU A 451 -15.55 0.02 -18.26
CA LEU A 451 -16.23 0.31 -19.50
C LEU A 451 -17.57 1.01 -19.22
N HIS A 452 -17.93 1.94 -20.09
CA HIS A 452 -19.19 2.65 -20.17
C HIS A 452 -19.89 2.40 -21.52
N ASP A 453 -21.12 2.89 -21.64
CA ASP A 453 -21.92 2.79 -22.86
C ASP A 453 -21.18 3.41 -24.06
N GLY A 454 -21.31 2.77 -25.23
CA GLY A 454 -20.66 3.22 -26.46
C GLY A 454 -19.18 2.83 -26.56
N ASN A 455 -18.36 3.70 -27.15
CA ASN A 455 -16.95 3.41 -27.39
C ASN A 455 -16.08 3.80 -26.21
N ASN A 456 -15.21 2.88 -25.80
CA ASN A 456 -14.25 3.06 -24.72
C ASN A 456 -12.84 3.03 -25.28
N VAL A 457 -12.04 4.06 -25.03
CA VAL A 457 -10.62 4.09 -25.38
C VAL A 457 -9.82 3.47 -24.25
N VAL A 458 -9.22 2.30 -24.52
CA VAL A 458 -8.38 1.59 -23.56
C VAL A 458 -6.91 1.81 -23.90
N ARG A 459 -6.12 2.25 -22.92
CA ARG A 459 -4.67 2.32 -22.96
C ARG A 459 -4.07 1.21 -22.10
N TYR A 460 -3.26 0.38 -22.73
CA TYR A 460 -2.33 -0.51 -22.06
C TYR A 460 -1.02 0.21 -21.78
N SER A 461 -0.41 -0.06 -20.63
CA SER A 461 0.97 0.33 -20.32
C SER A 461 1.69 -0.69 -19.44
N ALA A 462 2.98 -0.87 -19.66
CA ALA A 462 3.87 -1.64 -18.79
C ALA A 462 5.09 -0.80 -18.44
N ASP A 463 5.36 -0.64 -17.14
CA ASP A 463 6.60 -0.01 -16.66
C ASP A 463 7.76 -1.01 -16.57
N ASN A 464 7.48 -2.30 -16.79
CA ASN A 464 8.42 -3.41 -16.72
C ASN A 464 9.15 -3.51 -15.37
N LEU A 465 8.53 -3.00 -14.29
CA LEU A 465 9.08 -3.10 -12.95
C LEU A 465 8.46 -4.29 -12.22
N GLY A 466 9.29 -5.29 -11.93
CA GLY A 466 8.95 -6.38 -11.03
C GLY A 466 9.16 -5.96 -9.56
N VAL A 467 8.55 -6.70 -8.63
CA VAL A 467 8.62 -6.38 -7.20
C VAL A 467 9.09 -7.58 -6.40
N VAL A 468 10.04 -7.34 -5.49
CA VAL A 468 10.39 -8.26 -4.40
C VAL A 468 10.01 -7.65 -3.06
N LEU A 469 9.38 -8.47 -2.22
CA LEU A 469 8.99 -8.14 -0.85
C LEU A 469 10.01 -8.70 0.16
N ALA A 470 10.40 -7.87 1.13
CA ALA A 470 10.95 -8.31 2.40
C ALA A 470 10.01 -7.89 3.55
N GLU A 471 9.59 -8.87 4.33
CA GLU A 471 8.78 -8.68 5.55
C GLU A 471 9.33 -9.60 6.64
N PRO A 472 9.91 -9.05 7.73
CA PRO A 472 10.49 -9.86 8.79
C PRO A 472 9.41 -10.59 9.59
N ASP A 473 9.76 -11.80 10.05
CA ASP A 473 8.87 -12.67 10.80
C ASP A 473 8.97 -12.36 12.29
N LEU A 474 8.03 -11.54 12.77
CA LEU A 474 8.01 -11.05 14.15
C LEU A 474 7.31 -12.00 15.15
N SER A 475 7.03 -13.26 14.77
CA SER A 475 6.23 -14.18 15.59
C SER A 475 6.97 -14.85 16.74
N SER A 476 8.29 -15.01 16.61
CA SER A 476 9.14 -15.54 17.66
C SER A 476 10.53 -14.94 17.60
N ARG A 477 11.29 -15.03 18.70
CA ARG A 477 12.68 -14.58 18.76
C ARG A 477 13.53 -15.23 17.66
N GLU A 478 13.40 -16.55 17.50
CA GLU A 478 14.17 -17.32 16.51
C GLU A 478 13.84 -16.89 15.08
N ARG A 479 12.56 -16.84 14.73
CA ARG A 479 12.10 -16.46 13.38
C ARG A 479 12.49 -15.03 13.04
N CYS A 480 12.39 -14.13 14.01
CA CYS A 480 12.81 -12.77 13.80
C CYS A 480 14.31 -12.67 13.56
N MET A 481 15.14 -13.25 14.44
CA MET A 481 16.59 -13.25 14.26
C MET A 481 17.01 -13.84 12.92
N ALA A 482 16.26 -14.82 12.40
CA ALA A 482 16.48 -15.40 11.08
C ALA A 482 16.02 -14.51 9.92
N SER A 483 15.05 -13.61 10.15
CA SER A 483 14.44 -12.79 9.09
C SER A 483 15.07 -11.40 8.88
N TRP A 484 15.80 -10.88 9.87
CA TRP A 484 16.55 -9.63 9.71
C TRP A 484 17.96 -9.89 9.18
N HIS A 485 18.45 -8.99 8.33
CA HIS A 485 19.82 -9.05 7.85
C HIS A 485 20.82 -8.65 8.95
N ALA A 486 20.51 -7.57 9.68
CA ALA A 486 21.32 -7.12 10.81
C ALA A 486 20.46 -6.43 11.87
N LEU A 487 20.83 -6.63 13.14
CA LEU A 487 20.26 -5.97 14.31
C LEU A 487 21.42 -5.47 15.18
N GLU A 488 21.40 -4.19 15.56
CA GLU A 488 22.43 -3.57 16.40
C GLU A 488 21.79 -2.74 17.50
N ASN A 489 22.26 -2.91 18.75
CA ASN A 489 21.66 -2.29 19.94
C ASN A 489 20.13 -2.53 20.01
N VAL A 490 19.76 -3.79 19.77
CA VAL A 490 18.41 -4.35 19.85
C VAL A 490 18.50 -5.63 20.72
N ASP A 491 17.46 -5.91 21.48
CA ASP A 491 17.22 -7.11 22.29
C ASP A 491 15.71 -7.47 22.22
N PHE A 492 15.19 -8.41 22.99
CA PHE A 492 13.84 -8.96 22.81
C PHE A 492 13.14 -9.07 24.15
N ASN A 493 11.84 -8.78 24.19
CA ASN A 493 11.00 -9.11 25.34
C ASN A 493 10.25 -10.43 25.10
N ASP A 494 9.76 -11.06 26.18
CA ASP A 494 8.97 -12.30 26.16
C ASP A 494 7.55 -12.15 25.57
N HIS A 495 7.17 -10.94 25.13
CA HIS A 495 5.88 -10.68 24.49
C HIS A 495 6.05 -10.68 22.96
N PRO A 496 5.12 -11.22 22.17
CA PRO A 496 5.29 -11.42 20.74
C PRO A 496 5.18 -10.11 19.90
N ILE A 497 5.24 -8.94 20.55
CA ILE A 497 5.50 -7.66 19.88
C ILE A 497 6.90 -7.20 20.29
N PHE A 498 7.78 -7.10 19.31
CA PHE A 498 9.15 -6.61 19.41
C PHE A 498 9.27 -5.41 20.32
N ARG A 499 10.16 -5.51 21.32
CA ARG A 499 10.88 -4.32 21.76
C ARG A 499 12.19 -4.27 21.00
N CYS A 500 12.60 -3.08 20.58
CA CYS A 500 14.02 -2.81 20.34
C CYS A 500 14.57 -2.18 21.62
N PRO A 501 15.05 -2.96 22.60
CA PRO A 501 15.66 -2.45 23.83
C PRO A 501 17.06 -1.89 23.52
N VAL A 502 17.55 -0.88 24.24
CA VAL A 502 17.61 -0.84 25.71
C VAL A 502 17.17 0.50 26.30
N LYS A 503 16.39 0.36 27.38
CA LYS A 503 16.19 1.30 28.49
C LYS A 503 17.52 1.96 28.92
N GLY A 504 17.79 3.19 28.47
CA GLY A 504 18.85 4.06 29.03
C GLY A 504 20.15 4.22 28.23
N GLY A 505 20.24 3.77 26.97
CA GLY A 505 21.39 4.05 26.12
C GLY A 505 21.27 5.36 25.31
N THR A 506 22.38 6.09 25.15
CA THR A 506 22.48 7.25 24.21
C THR A 506 22.83 6.83 22.77
N LYS A 507 23.09 5.54 22.53
CA LYS A 507 23.48 5.03 21.21
C LYS A 507 22.26 4.72 20.34
N PRO A 508 22.32 4.95 19.01
CA PRO A 508 21.26 4.56 18.11
C PRO A 508 21.06 3.04 18.04
N SER A 509 19.81 2.60 17.86
CA SER A 509 19.43 1.23 17.54
C SER A 509 19.20 1.08 16.05
N TYR A 510 19.59 -0.07 15.47
CA TYR A 510 19.43 -0.34 14.06
C TYR A 510 18.77 -1.69 13.79
N ALA A 511 17.86 -1.71 12.81
CA ALA A 511 17.30 -2.93 12.23
C ALA A 511 17.31 -2.87 10.70
N ALA A 512 18.00 -3.81 10.05
CA ALA A 512 18.25 -3.81 8.62
C ALA A 512 17.66 -5.03 7.91
N MET A 513 16.95 -4.81 6.80
CA MET A 513 16.46 -5.81 5.88
C MET A 513 17.35 -5.85 4.62
N LYS A 514 17.51 -7.03 4.04
CA LYS A 514 18.12 -7.23 2.72
C LYS A 514 17.03 -7.53 1.70
N LEU A 515 17.11 -6.87 0.55
CA LEU A 515 16.30 -7.11 -0.63
C LEU A 515 17.21 -7.70 -1.71
N SER A 516 16.79 -8.81 -2.31
CA SER A 516 17.48 -9.47 -3.42
C SER A 516 16.52 -9.66 -4.57
N ALA A 517 16.83 -9.06 -5.71
CA ALA A 517 16.05 -9.13 -6.93
C ALA A 517 16.76 -9.95 -8.03
N PRO A 518 16.04 -10.48 -9.02
CA PRO A 518 16.66 -11.22 -10.13
C PRO A 518 17.40 -10.31 -11.13
N ALA A 519 17.20 -9.00 -11.04
CA ALA A 519 17.78 -8.01 -11.93
C ALA A 519 18.08 -6.70 -11.17
N GLU A 520 18.55 -5.69 -11.88
CA GLU A 520 18.93 -4.40 -11.30
C GLU A 520 17.73 -3.71 -10.61
N ILE A 521 17.92 -3.33 -9.36
CA ILE A 521 16.94 -2.58 -8.56
C ILE A 521 17.01 -1.10 -8.96
N LYS A 522 15.86 -0.54 -9.33
CA LYS A 522 15.67 0.85 -9.77
C LYS A 522 15.04 1.75 -8.71
N ARG A 523 14.33 1.17 -7.75
CA ARG A 523 13.60 1.89 -6.70
C ARG A 523 13.44 1.01 -5.46
N VAL A 524 13.48 1.63 -4.29
CA VAL A 524 13.24 0.98 -3.00
C VAL A 524 12.18 1.76 -2.25
N ALA A 525 11.14 1.06 -1.80
CA ALA A 525 10.10 1.62 -0.96
C ALA A 525 9.97 0.81 0.33
N CYS A 526 9.67 1.46 1.46
CA CYS A 526 9.57 0.77 2.74
C CYS A 526 8.69 1.52 3.74
N ALA A 527 8.18 0.80 4.72
CA ALA A 527 7.44 1.35 5.84
C ALA A 527 7.75 0.61 7.15
N PHE A 528 7.81 1.35 8.24
CA PHE A 528 8.02 0.86 9.59
C PHE A 528 6.97 1.45 10.52
N MET A 529 6.32 0.59 11.31
CA MET A 529 5.51 1.04 12.45
C MET A 529 6.39 0.98 13.70
N VAL A 530 6.62 2.13 14.30
CA VAL A 530 7.36 2.26 15.57
C VAL A 530 6.37 2.61 16.67
N ARG A 531 6.47 1.91 17.80
CA ARG A 531 5.78 2.28 19.03
C ARG A 531 6.72 3.05 19.92
N THR A 532 6.24 4.09 20.58
CA THR A 532 7.03 4.88 21.53
C THR A 532 6.30 5.08 22.85
N SER A 533 6.97 5.74 23.82
CA SER A 533 6.23 6.35 24.94
C SER A 533 5.27 7.41 24.41
N ASN A 534 4.30 7.73 25.26
CA ASN A 534 3.23 8.66 24.94
C ASN A 534 3.18 9.78 26.00
N PRO A 535 3.63 11.01 25.69
CA PRO A 535 4.31 11.40 24.44
C PRO A 535 5.73 10.82 24.31
N PRO A 536 6.35 10.88 23.12
CA PRO A 536 7.79 10.70 22.98
C PRO A 536 8.56 11.74 23.81
N ARG A 537 9.73 11.39 24.35
CA ARG A 537 10.63 12.38 24.97
C ARG A 537 11.25 13.28 23.91
N GLN A 538 11.78 14.42 24.36
CA GLN A 538 12.43 15.39 23.48
C GLN A 538 13.64 14.78 22.76
N ASN A 539 13.86 15.22 21.52
CA ASN A 539 14.99 14.81 20.67
C ASN A 539 15.01 13.33 20.28
N CYS A 540 13.90 12.58 20.38
CA CYS A 540 13.85 11.26 19.76
C CYS A 540 13.94 11.39 18.23
N ILE A 541 14.81 10.61 17.59
CA ILE A 541 14.99 10.63 16.14
C ILE A 541 14.64 9.26 15.57
N VAL A 542 13.94 9.26 14.44
CA VAL A 542 13.78 8.09 13.58
C VAL A 542 14.33 8.43 12.21
N ALA A 543 15.15 7.54 11.65
CA ALA A 543 15.62 7.66 10.29
C ALA A 543 15.47 6.33 9.54
N ILE A 544 15.19 6.42 8.24
CA ILE A 544 15.26 5.28 7.32
C ILE A 544 16.44 5.54 6.41
N GLN A 545 17.27 4.52 6.25
CA GLN A 545 18.47 4.57 5.44
C GLN A 545 18.45 3.47 4.39
N VAL A 546 19.05 3.75 3.23
CA VAL A 546 19.25 2.80 2.14
C VAL A 546 20.73 2.63 1.83
N SER A 547 21.12 1.43 1.38
CA SER A 547 22.50 1.10 1.05
C SER A 547 22.57 0.05 -0.08
N PRO A 548 23.51 0.18 -1.03
CA PRO A 548 23.77 -0.85 -2.05
C PRO A 548 24.59 -2.05 -1.52
N ASP A 549 25.37 -1.85 -0.47
CA ASP A 549 26.34 -2.85 0.00
C ASP A 549 26.17 -3.24 1.49
N GLY A 550 25.20 -2.63 2.17
CA GLY A 550 24.96 -2.79 3.61
C GLY A 550 26.01 -2.11 4.49
N ARG A 551 26.91 -1.31 3.91
CA ARG A 551 28.03 -0.65 4.61
C ARG A 551 27.93 0.87 4.52
N GLN A 552 27.67 1.41 3.34
CA GLN A 552 27.50 2.85 3.11
C GLN A 552 26.01 3.20 3.10
N TRP A 553 25.59 3.98 4.09
CA TRP A 553 24.17 4.29 4.32
C TRP A 553 23.87 5.74 3.95
N LYS A 554 22.77 5.93 3.22
CA LYS A 554 22.21 7.25 2.90
C LYS A 554 20.84 7.39 3.57
N ASP A 555 20.62 8.49 4.28
CA ASP A 555 19.31 8.83 4.83
C ASP A 555 18.30 9.03 3.68
N ALA A 556 17.23 8.25 3.69
CA ALA A 556 16.03 8.46 2.89
C ALA A 556 15.06 9.40 3.63
N ILE A 557 14.93 9.21 4.95
CA ILE A 557 14.27 10.17 5.84
C ILE A 557 15.05 10.26 7.16
N ARG A 558 15.00 11.43 7.81
CA ARG A 558 15.41 11.65 9.20
C ARG A 558 14.44 12.62 9.86
N LYS A 559 13.78 12.20 10.92
CA LYS A 559 12.72 12.96 11.59
C LYS A 559 12.90 12.96 13.10
N THR A 560 12.77 14.13 13.72
CA THR A 560 12.61 14.25 15.17
C THR A 560 11.14 14.05 15.53
N LEU A 561 10.84 13.17 16.47
CA LEU A 561 9.48 12.90 16.91
C LEU A 561 8.89 14.11 17.62
N ALA A 562 7.65 14.43 17.27
CA ALA A 562 6.91 15.49 17.92
C ALA A 562 6.48 15.05 19.32
N ILE A 563 6.61 15.97 20.29
CA ILE A 563 6.32 15.72 21.72
C ILE A 563 4.87 16.01 22.11
N ASP A 564 4.04 16.41 21.13
CA ASP A 564 2.61 16.70 21.30
C ASP A 564 1.72 15.51 20.88
N ALA A 565 2.30 14.45 20.30
CA ALA A 565 1.59 13.20 20.06
C ALA A 565 1.15 12.63 21.41
N ASN A 566 -0.14 12.31 21.54
CA ASN A 566 -0.65 11.64 22.73
C ASN A 566 -1.12 10.19 22.43
N HIS A 567 -0.48 9.55 21.45
CA HIS A 567 -0.67 8.16 21.09
C HIS A 567 0.66 7.45 20.84
N TRP A 568 0.70 6.12 20.99
CA TRP A 568 1.95 5.35 21.00
C TRP A 568 2.45 4.96 19.60
N ARG A 569 1.60 5.04 18.56
CA ARG A 569 1.86 4.48 17.23
C ARG A 569 2.34 5.56 16.25
N HIS A 570 3.45 5.29 15.56
CA HIS A 570 4.01 6.14 14.52
C HIS A 570 4.39 5.31 13.29
N TRP A 571 4.02 5.78 12.10
CA TRP A 571 4.42 5.18 10.83
C TRP A 571 5.46 6.03 10.11
N PHE A 572 6.55 5.40 9.70
CA PHE A 572 7.59 6.03 8.90
C PHE A 572 7.70 5.31 7.58
N SER A 573 7.82 6.04 6.48
CA SER A 573 7.98 5.44 5.17
C SER A 573 8.92 6.25 4.29
N ALA A 574 9.50 5.56 3.32
CA ALA A 574 10.35 6.16 2.30
C ALA A 574 10.12 5.43 0.98
N ASP A 575 10.14 6.19 -0.11
CA ASP A 575 10.06 5.69 -1.49
C ASP A 575 11.10 6.47 -2.30
N VAL A 576 12.21 5.81 -2.64
CA VAL A 576 13.39 6.47 -3.19
C VAL A 576 13.89 5.75 -4.44
N PRO A 577 14.32 6.51 -5.47
CA PRO A 577 15.13 5.95 -6.56
C PRO A 577 16.35 5.24 -6.00
N PHE A 578 16.75 4.16 -6.65
CA PHE A 578 17.86 3.33 -6.21
C PHE A 578 18.73 2.91 -7.39
N SER A 579 20.02 2.85 -7.15
CA SER A 579 21.02 2.34 -8.09
C SER A 579 22.08 1.61 -7.27
N GLY A 580 22.26 0.32 -7.52
CA GLY A 580 23.17 -0.49 -6.70
C GLY A 580 23.34 -1.95 -7.14
N GLY A 581 22.79 -2.33 -8.30
CA GLY A 581 22.73 -3.73 -8.73
C GLY A 581 21.45 -4.43 -8.26
N SER A 582 21.52 -5.74 -8.09
CA SER A 582 20.38 -6.61 -7.74
C SER A 582 20.15 -6.79 -6.23
N GLU A 583 20.95 -6.13 -5.40
CA GLU A 583 20.79 -6.13 -3.95
C GLU A 583 20.58 -4.71 -3.42
N ALA A 584 19.74 -4.60 -2.39
CA ALA A 584 19.55 -3.37 -1.64
C ALA A 584 19.36 -3.68 -0.16
N TYR A 585 19.80 -2.76 0.69
CA TYR A 585 19.67 -2.86 2.13
C TYR A 585 18.88 -1.65 2.64
N VAL A 586 17.90 -1.90 3.50
CA VAL A 586 17.08 -0.86 4.13
C VAL A 586 17.20 -0.98 5.63
N ARG A 587 17.48 0.12 6.32
CA ARG A 587 17.70 0.13 7.77
C ARG A 587 16.89 1.21 8.45
N LEU A 588 16.22 0.84 9.53
CA LEU A 588 15.63 1.77 10.48
C LEU A 588 16.68 2.12 11.56
N GLU A 589 16.91 3.41 11.78
CA GLU A 589 17.68 3.97 12.90
C GLU A 589 16.71 4.62 13.89
N ILE A 590 16.85 4.29 15.18
CA ILE A 590 16.09 4.95 16.26
C ILE A 590 17.07 5.50 17.29
N VAL A 591 17.02 6.80 17.53
CA VAL A 591 17.70 7.48 18.64
C VAL A 591 16.67 7.75 19.73
N GLN A 592 16.73 6.99 20.80
CA GLN A 592 15.67 6.94 21.81
C GLN A 592 15.72 8.10 22.81
N ASN A 593 16.90 8.63 23.16
CA ASN A 593 17.04 9.64 24.24
C ASN A 593 16.24 9.31 25.52
N GLY A 594 16.22 8.02 25.88
CA GLY A 594 15.49 7.48 27.03
C GLY A 594 14.01 7.13 26.80
N THR A 595 13.47 7.36 25.60
CA THR A 595 12.13 6.89 25.18
C THR A 595 12.18 5.42 24.77
N PRO A 596 11.44 4.52 25.44
CA PRO A 596 11.29 3.14 24.96
C PRO A 596 10.67 3.13 23.56
N ALA A 597 11.24 2.35 22.64
CA ALA A 597 10.70 2.20 21.28
C ALA A 597 10.75 0.76 20.76
N ASP A 598 9.74 0.40 19.98
CA ASP A 598 9.42 -0.96 19.55
C ASP A 598 9.10 -0.97 18.05
N ILE A 599 9.54 -1.98 17.28
CA ILE A 599 9.18 -2.11 15.85
C ILE A 599 7.99 -3.06 15.73
N ALA A 600 6.79 -2.54 15.50
CA ALA A 600 5.57 -3.35 15.41
C ALA A 600 5.30 -3.92 14.00
N ARG A 601 5.80 -3.24 12.96
CA ARG A 601 5.74 -3.66 11.55
C ARG A 601 6.97 -3.16 10.83
N ALA A 602 7.43 -3.94 9.87
CA ALA A 602 8.41 -3.52 8.88
C ALA A 602 8.06 -4.17 7.55
N VAL A 603 8.19 -3.41 6.48
CA VAL A 603 8.03 -3.91 5.12
C VAL A 603 8.95 -3.14 4.19
N ALA A 604 9.58 -3.82 3.25
CA ALA A 604 10.34 -3.20 2.18
C ALA A 604 10.07 -3.88 0.84
N TYR A 605 10.15 -3.08 -0.21
CA TYR A 605 9.92 -3.46 -1.59
C TYR A 605 11.12 -2.99 -2.42
N ALA A 606 11.67 -3.90 -3.23
CA ALA A 606 12.60 -3.56 -4.30
C ALA A 606 11.87 -3.66 -5.63
N TYR A 607 11.95 -2.60 -6.44
CA TYR A 607 11.47 -2.59 -7.81
C TYR A 607 12.66 -2.87 -8.73
N TYR A 608 12.59 -3.98 -9.45
CA TYR A 608 13.66 -4.39 -10.37
C TYR A 608 13.22 -4.27 -11.83
N ASP A 609 14.19 -3.99 -12.70
CA ASP A 609 13.97 -3.99 -14.14
C ASP A 609 13.78 -5.42 -14.64
N ALA A 610 12.55 -5.79 -14.99
CA ALA A 610 12.23 -7.11 -15.50
C ALA A 610 12.55 -7.26 -17.01
N GLY A 611 13.00 -6.18 -17.67
CA GLY A 611 13.16 -6.15 -19.11
C GLY A 611 11.83 -6.08 -19.86
N PRO A 612 11.85 -6.14 -21.20
CA PRO A 612 10.65 -5.94 -21.99
C PRO A 612 9.63 -7.08 -21.82
N ALA A 613 8.35 -6.72 -21.73
CA ALA A 613 7.24 -7.63 -21.52
C ALA A 613 7.09 -8.71 -22.61
N PRO A 614 6.68 -9.95 -22.27
CA PRO A 614 6.24 -10.94 -23.25
C PRO A 614 4.90 -10.54 -23.90
N GLU A 615 4.47 -11.29 -24.91
CA GLU A 615 3.11 -11.17 -25.46
C GLU A 615 2.05 -11.38 -24.36
N LEU A 616 1.00 -10.55 -24.39
CA LEU A 616 -0.10 -10.58 -23.42
C LEU A 616 -1.44 -10.61 -24.17
N GLU A 617 -2.35 -11.48 -23.73
CA GLU A 617 -3.76 -11.42 -24.10
C GLU A 617 -4.57 -10.74 -23.00
N ILE A 618 -5.41 -9.78 -23.39
CA ILE A 618 -6.31 -9.04 -22.52
C ILE A 618 -7.74 -9.36 -22.92
N GLU A 619 -8.56 -9.83 -21.99
CA GLU A 619 -10.00 -10.02 -22.20
C GLU A 619 -10.80 -9.09 -21.29
N HIS A 620 -11.71 -8.32 -21.88
CA HIS A 620 -12.72 -7.55 -21.18
C HIS A 620 -14.05 -8.29 -21.26
N ALA A 621 -14.77 -8.43 -20.16
CA ALA A 621 -16.11 -8.99 -20.13
C ALA A 621 -17.09 -8.05 -19.44
N TRP A 622 -18.26 -7.86 -20.05
CA TRP A 622 -19.33 -7.00 -19.56
C TRP A 622 -20.71 -7.58 -19.87
N LYS A 623 -21.76 -6.98 -19.32
CA LYS A 623 -23.14 -7.20 -19.77
C LYS A 623 -23.70 -5.99 -20.49
N GLU A 624 -24.52 -6.26 -21.50
CA GLU A 624 -25.44 -5.32 -22.13
C GLU A 624 -26.85 -5.77 -21.77
N GLY A 625 -27.42 -5.15 -20.72
CA GLY A 625 -28.62 -5.69 -20.07
C GLY A 625 -28.36 -7.10 -19.50
N SER A 626 -29.04 -8.13 -20.02
CA SER A 626 -28.85 -9.52 -19.59
C SER A 626 -27.79 -10.29 -20.38
N SER A 627 -27.34 -9.77 -21.53
CA SER A 627 -26.43 -10.47 -22.42
C SER A 627 -24.98 -10.27 -22.01
N VAL A 628 -24.25 -11.36 -21.81
CA VAL A 628 -22.79 -11.30 -21.57
C VAL A 628 -22.06 -11.10 -22.89
N ARG A 629 -21.10 -10.18 -22.89
CA ARG A 629 -20.22 -9.86 -24.01
C ARG A 629 -18.77 -9.96 -23.55
N SER A 630 -17.87 -10.18 -24.51
CA SER A 630 -16.44 -10.04 -24.27
C SER A 630 -15.70 -9.52 -25.49
N PHE A 631 -14.54 -8.93 -25.24
CA PHE A 631 -13.61 -8.43 -26.25
C PHE A 631 -12.19 -8.86 -25.87
N ARG A 632 -11.42 -9.34 -26.86
CA ARG A 632 -10.02 -9.74 -26.67
C ARG A 632 -9.09 -8.86 -27.46
N HIS A 633 -8.02 -8.42 -26.81
CA HIS A 633 -6.92 -7.69 -27.43
C HIS A 633 -5.61 -8.43 -27.18
N ARG A 634 -4.73 -8.44 -28.17
CA ARG A 634 -3.39 -9.04 -28.05
C ARG A 634 -2.35 -7.92 -28.11
N VAL A 635 -1.64 -7.75 -27.01
CA VAL A 635 -0.50 -6.85 -26.89
C VAL A 635 0.75 -7.57 -27.37
N LYS A 636 1.51 -6.93 -28.25
CA LYS A 636 2.72 -7.53 -28.83
C LYS A 636 3.84 -7.60 -27.79
N ALA A 637 4.70 -8.62 -27.91
CA ALA A 637 5.91 -8.70 -27.10
C ALA A 637 6.78 -7.44 -27.27
N GLY A 638 7.31 -6.94 -26.15
CA GLY A 638 8.11 -5.73 -26.08
C GLY A 638 7.32 -4.41 -26.09
N ALA A 639 5.99 -4.44 -26.26
CA ALA A 639 5.19 -3.23 -26.21
C ALA A 639 5.15 -2.65 -24.79
N SER A 640 5.59 -1.40 -24.63
CA SER A 640 5.46 -0.65 -23.38
C SER A 640 4.13 0.08 -23.27
N GLU A 641 3.50 0.39 -24.41
CA GLU A 641 2.18 1.02 -24.49
C GLU A 641 1.43 0.58 -25.75
N GLU A 642 0.11 0.44 -25.64
CA GLU A 642 -0.79 0.26 -26.77
C GLU A 642 -2.13 0.95 -26.50
N ARG A 643 -2.89 1.26 -27.57
CA ARG A 643 -4.26 1.77 -27.47
C ARG A 643 -5.18 0.96 -28.36
N TYR A 644 -6.39 0.69 -27.87
CA TYR A 644 -7.45 0.01 -28.61
C TYR A 644 -8.82 0.50 -28.12
N THR A 645 -9.87 0.13 -28.86
CA THR A 645 -11.24 0.52 -28.53
C THR A 645 -12.07 -0.70 -28.20
N VAL A 646 -12.87 -0.60 -27.14
CA VAL A 646 -13.93 -1.58 -26.82
C VAL A 646 -15.27 -0.90 -27.05
N SER A 647 -16.02 -1.39 -28.04
CA SER A 647 -17.36 -0.90 -28.34
C SER A 647 -18.39 -1.70 -27.57
N CYS A 648 -19.14 -1.00 -26.71
CA CYS A 648 -20.21 -1.55 -25.91
C CYS A 648 -21.56 -0.99 -26.35
N GLY A 649 -22.63 -1.75 -26.11
CA GLY A 649 -24.01 -1.28 -26.24
C GLY A 649 -24.41 -0.30 -25.13
N ALA A 650 -25.69 -0.34 -24.74
CA ALA A 650 -26.25 0.48 -23.66
C ALA A 650 -26.40 -0.31 -22.35
N ASN A 651 -26.44 0.39 -21.23
CA ASN A 651 -26.55 -0.16 -19.88
C ASN A 651 -25.43 -1.15 -19.55
N VAL A 652 -24.19 -0.74 -19.82
CA VAL A 652 -22.98 -1.55 -19.61
C VAL A 652 -22.79 -1.87 -18.14
N THR A 653 -22.51 -3.14 -17.86
CA THR A 653 -22.17 -3.62 -16.53
C THR A 653 -20.86 -4.40 -16.58
N ASN A 654 -19.79 -3.84 -16.00
CA ASN A 654 -18.48 -4.48 -15.95
C ASN A 654 -18.54 -5.82 -15.17
N LEU A 655 -18.03 -6.90 -15.78
CA LEU A 655 -17.94 -8.22 -15.13
C LEU A 655 -16.51 -8.50 -14.71
N SER A 656 -15.58 -8.50 -15.67
CA SER A 656 -14.19 -8.81 -15.40
C SER A 656 -13.23 -8.25 -16.43
N VAL A 657 -11.96 -8.15 -16.03
CA VAL A 657 -10.83 -7.97 -16.92
C VAL A 657 -9.79 -9.04 -16.63
N LYS A 658 -9.32 -9.74 -17.66
CA LYS A 658 -8.36 -10.83 -17.57
C LYS A 658 -7.09 -10.50 -18.34
N PHE A 659 -5.95 -10.72 -17.69
CA PHE A 659 -4.65 -10.82 -18.32
C PHE A 659 -4.27 -12.29 -18.43
N ALA A 660 -3.71 -12.69 -19.56
CA ALA A 660 -3.18 -14.02 -19.78
C ALA A 660 -1.84 -13.93 -20.50
N VAL A 661 -0.81 -14.56 -19.96
CA VAL A 661 0.47 -14.77 -20.64
C VAL A 661 0.49 -16.22 -21.13
N PRO A 662 0.22 -16.50 -22.42
CA PRO A 662 0.11 -17.87 -22.91
C PRO A 662 1.40 -18.68 -22.69
N ASN A 663 1.28 -20.00 -22.57
CA ASN A 663 2.45 -20.88 -22.50
C ASN A 663 3.34 -20.75 -23.75
N ASN A 664 2.80 -20.36 -24.90
CA ASN A 664 3.52 -20.10 -26.14
C ASN A 664 3.70 -18.59 -26.44
N ALA A 665 3.59 -17.73 -25.42
CA ALA A 665 3.76 -16.28 -25.59
C ALA A 665 5.09 -15.97 -26.29
N ALA A 666 5.04 -15.11 -27.30
CA ALA A 666 6.24 -14.61 -27.94
C ALA A 666 7.05 -13.78 -26.93
N LEU A 667 8.38 -13.95 -26.96
CA LEU A 667 9.30 -13.11 -26.23
C LEU A 667 9.80 -11.96 -27.12
N PRO A 668 10.17 -10.81 -26.55
CA PRO A 668 10.87 -9.77 -27.30
C PRO A 668 12.12 -10.37 -27.96
N ALA A 669 12.46 -9.93 -29.18
CA ALA A 669 13.73 -10.29 -29.79
C ALA A 669 14.86 -9.90 -28.82
N ALA A 670 15.83 -10.79 -28.62
CA ALA A 670 17.00 -10.49 -27.82
C ALA A 670 17.68 -9.24 -28.41
N VAL A 671 17.62 -8.12 -27.70
CA VAL A 671 18.39 -6.95 -28.06
C VAL A 671 19.81 -7.30 -27.67
N ASP A 672 20.67 -7.55 -28.66
CA ASP A 672 22.11 -7.70 -28.43
C ASP A 672 22.58 -6.49 -27.61
N ALA A 673 23.02 -6.73 -26.38
CA ALA A 673 23.53 -5.73 -25.46
C ALA A 673 24.91 -5.18 -25.89
N ALA A 674 25.17 -5.11 -27.20
CA ALA A 674 26.43 -4.75 -27.81
C ALA A 674 26.22 -3.84 -29.03
N ALA A 675 25.57 -2.69 -28.83
CA ALA A 675 25.78 -1.54 -29.70
C ALA A 675 25.49 -0.26 -28.92
N GLY A 676 26.55 0.51 -28.66
CA GLY A 676 26.43 1.88 -28.16
C GLY A 676 25.70 2.74 -29.19
N GLY A 677 24.37 2.80 -29.05
CA GLY A 677 23.52 3.79 -29.71
C GLY A 677 23.32 4.96 -28.77
N THR A 678 23.78 6.13 -29.18
CA THR A 678 23.53 7.40 -28.49
C THR A 678 22.04 7.58 -28.24
N ALA A 679 21.65 7.57 -26.97
CA ALA A 679 20.29 7.90 -26.55
C ALA A 679 19.99 9.36 -26.96
N GLU A 680 19.19 9.54 -28.00
CA GLU A 680 18.43 10.78 -28.16
C GLU A 680 17.43 10.84 -27.00
N ALA A 681 17.67 11.82 -26.12
CA ALA A 681 16.83 12.10 -24.99
C ALA A 681 15.41 12.45 -25.47
N VAL A 682 14.47 11.53 -25.27
CA VAL A 682 13.06 11.90 -25.17
C VAL A 682 12.94 12.77 -23.92
N GLU A 683 12.76 14.06 -24.13
CA GLU A 683 12.53 15.08 -23.12
C GLU A 683 11.23 14.75 -22.35
N ARG A 684 11.36 13.88 -21.35
CA ARG A 684 10.34 13.70 -20.31
C ARG A 684 10.29 14.99 -19.52
N SER A 685 9.08 15.54 -19.38
CA SER A 685 8.80 16.75 -18.61
C SER A 685 9.59 16.74 -17.31
N ARG A 686 10.52 17.68 -17.18
CA ARG A 686 11.20 17.98 -15.93
C ARG A 686 10.15 18.05 -14.83
N THR A 687 10.27 17.17 -13.84
CA THR A 687 9.83 17.51 -12.49
C THR A 687 10.38 18.89 -12.21
N VAL A 688 9.51 19.89 -12.14
CA VAL A 688 9.87 21.20 -11.61
C VAL A 688 10.29 20.92 -10.18
N GLU A 689 11.60 20.86 -9.93
CA GLU A 689 12.10 21.04 -8.57
C GLU A 689 11.44 22.33 -8.08
N PRO A 690 10.68 22.31 -6.97
CA PRO A 690 10.17 23.54 -6.42
C PRO A 690 11.38 24.43 -6.17
N ALA A 691 11.39 25.62 -6.79
CA ALA A 691 12.48 26.56 -6.64
C ALA A 691 12.83 26.67 -5.14
N PRO A 692 14.13 26.61 -4.75
CA PRO A 692 14.50 26.68 -3.36
C PRO A 692 13.88 27.94 -2.76
N LEU A 693 12.96 27.74 -1.81
CA LEU A 693 12.27 28.82 -1.13
C LEU A 693 13.29 29.83 -0.58
N ASP A 694 13.08 31.09 -0.93
CA ASP A 694 13.85 32.26 -0.50
C ASP A 694 14.24 32.16 0.99
N PRO A 695 15.55 32.17 1.33
CA PRO A 695 16.03 32.13 2.72
C PRO A 695 15.36 33.17 3.62
N GLU A 696 15.03 34.34 3.10
CA GLU A 696 14.36 35.40 3.86
C GLU A 696 12.95 34.98 4.27
N LYS A 697 12.20 34.34 3.37
CA LYS A 697 10.85 33.82 3.66
C LYS A 697 10.86 32.66 4.64
N LYS A 698 11.86 31.77 4.54
CA LYS A 698 12.04 30.67 5.51
C LYS A 698 12.35 31.20 6.91
N ALA A 699 13.28 32.14 7.00
CA ALA A 699 13.66 32.77 8.25
C ALA A 699 12.48 33.54 8.88
N ALA A 700 11.72 34.29 8.07
CA ALA A 700 10.53 35.01 8.50
C ALA A 700 9.43 34.06 9.01
N THR A 701 9.21 32.92 8.35
CA THR A 701 8.24 31.90 8.78
C THR A 701 8.63 31.30 10.14
N LEU A 702 9.90 30.91 10.30
CA LEU A 702 10.40 30.37 11.57
C LEU A 702 10.34 31.39 12.71
N LEU A 703 10.67 32.66 12.42
CA LEU A 703 10.52 33.75 13.38
C LEU A 703 9.07 33.98 13.77
N HIS A 704 8.14 33.90 12.80
CA HIS A 704 6.72 34.04 13.06
C HIS A 704 6.20 32.91 13.97
N VAL A 705 6.62 31.67 13.73
CA VAL A 705 6.33 30.53 14.61
C VAL A 705 6.86 30.78 16.03
N ALA A 706 8.10 31.27 16.15
CA ALA A 706 8.69 31.60 17.44
C ALA A 706 7.92 32.70 18.19
N LYS A 707 7.48 33.74 17.48
CA LYS A 707 6.62 34.81 18.02
C LYS A 707 5.26 34.31 18.48
N ASN A 708 4.62 33.39 17.74
CA ASN A 708 3.34 32.82 18.15
C ASN A 708 3.49 31.92 19.40
N LEU A 709 4.56 31.13 19.48
CA LEU A 709 4.88 30.34 20.67
C LEU A 709 5.08 31.22 21.90
N TYR A 710 5.78 32.35 21.73
CA TYR A 710 6.01 33.33 22.79
C TYR A 710 4.74 34.09 23.19
N LEU A 711 4.12 34.80 22.23
CA LEU A 711 3.09 35.81 22.51
C LEU A 711 1.69 35.24 22.68
N LYS A 712 1.38 34.08 22.09
CA LYS A 712 0.01 33.52 22.10
C LYS A 712 -0.14 32.31 23.01
N ASN A 713 0.93 31.54 23.22
CA ASN A 713 0.83 30.23 23.87
C ASN A 713 1.64 30.11 25.18
N ASN A 714 2.39 31.15 25.60
CA ASN A 714 3.27 31.13 26.79
C ASN A 714 4.29 29.97 26.79
N MET A 715 4.77 29.58 25.60
CA MET A 715 5.66 28.44 25.37
C MET A 715 7.13 28.90 25.23
N PHE A 716 7.73 29.37 26.33
CA PHE A 716 9.01 30.10 26.34
C PHE A 716 10.20 29.26 25.83
N ASP A 717 10.32 28.00 26.23
CA ASP A 717 11.43 27.13 25.81
C ASP A 717 11.35 26.79 24.31
N GLN A 718 10.15 26.54 23.79
CA GLN A 718 9.95 26.29 22.36
C GLN A 718 10.16 27.56 21.53
N ALA A 719 9.72 28.71 22.03
CA ALA A 719 10.01 30.00 21.41
C ALA A 719 11.53 30.25 21.35
N ARG A 720 12.26 30.05 22.45
CA ARG A 720 13.71 30.18 22.53
C ARG A 720 14.42 29.29 21.52
N ALA A 721 14.07 28.00 21.46
CA ALA A 721 14.66 27.05 20.51
C ALA A 721 14.43 27.45 19.04
N ARG A 722 13.25 27.99 18.71
CA ARG A 722 12.95 28.46 17.35
C ARG A 722 13.66 29.77 16.99
N LEU A 723 13.78 30.70 17.92
CA LEU A 723 14.58 31.92 17.72
C LEU A 723 16.07 31.58 17.49
N GLU A 724 16.64 30.67 18.28
CA GLU A 724 18.00 30.17 18.09
C GLU A 724 18.18 29.45 16.75
N GLN A 725 17.16 28.73 16.29
CA GLN A 725 17.16 28.10 14.98
C GLN A 725 17.21 29.13 13.84
N VAL A 726 16.39 30.19 13.90
CA VAL A 726 16.40 31.28 12.91
C VAL A 726 17.80 31.89 12.82
N ILE A 727 18.43 32.15 13.97
CA ILE A 727 19.76 32.76 14.05
C ILE A 727 20.84 31.83 13.48
N ARG A 728 20.77 30.53 13.76
CA ARG A 728 21.78 29.55 13.33
C ARG A 728 21.68 29.22 11.85
N GLU A 729 20.46 29.04 11.34
CA GLU A 729 20.24 28.59 9.96
C GLU A 729 20.20 29.75 8.96
N TYR A 730 19.84 30.96 9.40
CA TYR A 730 19.63 32.11 8.53
C TYR A 730 20.27 33.41 9.10
N PRO A 731 21.56 33.39 9.46
CA PRO A 731 22.19 34.45 10.28
C PRO A 731 22.17 35.86 9.68
N GLU A 732 22.09 35.97 8.35
CA GLU A 732 22.16 37.22 7.59
C GLU A 732 20.79 37.86 7.31
N THR A 733 19.69 37.21 7.69
CA THR A 733 18.32 37.67 7.41
C THR A 733 17.84 38.71 8.42
N ASP A 734 16.88 39.56 8.05
CA ASP A 734 16.27 40.53 8.98
C ASP A 734 15.50 39.80 10.10
N ALA A 735 14.95 38.63 9.77
CA ALA A 735 14.34 37.75 10.75
C ALA A 735 15.33 37.26 11.82
N ALA A 736 16.60 37.00 11.47
CA ALA A 736 17.61 36.64 12.46
C ALA A 736 18.01 37.83 13.36
N LYS A 737 18.01 39.06 12.85
CA LYS A 737 18.23 40.27 13.67
C LYS A 737 17.11 40.44 14.69
N GLU A 738 15.86 40.30 14.25
CA GLU A 738 14.70 40.39 15.13
C GLU A 738 14.66 39.21 16.12
N ALA A 739 15.06 38.01 15.70
CA ALA A 739 15.14 36.85 16.58
C ALA A 739 16.12 37.08 17.75
N ARG A 740 17.29 37.69 17.49
CA ARG A 740 18.28 38.04 18.54
C ARG A 740 17.68 39.03 19.55
N SER A 741 16.91 40.01 19.08
CA SER A 741 16.25 40.98 19.94
C SER A 741 15.18 40.32 20.82
N LEU A 742 14.32 39.46 20.25
CA LEU A 742 13.31 38.74 21.02
C LEU A 742 13.91 37.78 22.06
N LEU A 743 15.04 37.14 21.73
CA LEU A 743 15.73 36.22 22.64
C LEU A 743 16.20 36.90 23.94
N GLN A 744 16.52 38.20 23.88
CA GLN A 744 16.92 39.02 25.03
C GLN A 744 15.74 39.42 25.91
N THR A 745 14.52 39.40 25.36
CA THR A 745 13.29 39.77 26.06
C THR A 745 12.51 38.58 26.61
N LEU A 746 12.91 37.36 26.23
CA LEU A 746 12.33 36.14 26.77
C LEU A 746 12.74 35.98 28.26
N PRO A 747 11.78 35.67 29.15
CA PRO A 747 12.05 35.46 30.57
C PRO A 747 12.99 34.29 30.87
#